data_AF-A0A7X0VDL3-F1
#
_entry.id   AF-A0A7X0VDL3-F1
#
_cell.length_a   1.000
_cell.length_b   1.000
_cell.length_c   1.000
_cell.angle_alpha   90.00
_cell.angle_beta   90.00
_cell.angle_gamma   90.00
#
_symmetry.space_group_name_H-M   'P 1'
#
loop_
_entity.id
_entity.type
_entity.pdbx_description
1 polymer ?
#
loop_
_entity_poly.entity_id
_entity_poly.type
_entity_poly.pdbx_seq_one_letter_code
_entity_poly.pdbx_strand_id
1 'polypeptide(L)'
;MKKISSILVILFLLGLPWGNLTVHAENAVSDFEWQDDGTNITITGYHNDSVKAVEIPPEIDNKPVTAVESSAFQRKNLTSVKIPDSVTSIGDSAFAYNQLTSVAIPASVTSIGTRAFLSNQLTSVTISAGVTSIGSFAFAYNLLTNIAIPASVTSIGNSAFQNNQLTSVEIPASVTSIGNNVFVYNKLTSIAILASVTSIGNAVFAYNQLTSVAIPASITSIGSYAFAYNQLYQVIFEGKPALTSSSFSNQAINNVSFNGWYKDEDYIGQWDGTAPEPMTIYGKWDNVTYEVAFDIGGGGDDEINAQTVNYGRKVMKPSDPKKEGYAFVGWYKEETLNNQWDFATDTVTGTMMLYAKWDAMNYAVTFDKNGGDADANPAVITAVYGGNVGTLPTPPTRTGYSFAGWNTKANGQGDPFNATTAVTADITVYAQWTADPVTVTFDKNGGDADANPAVITAVYGGNVGTLPTPPIRTGYTFAGWNPKTTGQGDPFNATTAVTADITVYAQWTANSGGSSNGGVSSPSCDAKVISTDGKLTLPTCGGGEVSLGKDVTVIIPTGASDRELTLTIEKVLDTQELPTERDKLASPIYEILKNFPENFKKPVTLIFAFDPSRLKDTQVPVVFYYDEAKKEWAKISGGKIEGNRISVEVNHFTKFAVFAEDKEVTEPAQDPAKPEISFRDIAGHWAENSIKQAVYDGIVTGYPDGMFKPNHPVTRAEFTVMLAGALKLDGTGAALNFTDRDKIGAWAKRAVALAVQAGIVSGYEDDSFRPSTQITRAEMASMIARALRVTLDANATTSFADNEDIPKWARGAVEAIRKQDIVSGRGGSKFVPNGPATRAEAVVMLLRVLEAQDQQ
;
A
#
# COMPACT_ATOMS: atom_id res chain seq x y z
N MET A 1 -55.89 -2.90 -34.44
CA MET A 1 -56.60 -4.09 -33.90
C MET A 1 -56.46 -5.40 -34.70
N LYS A 2 -55.72 -5.49 -35.84
CA LYS A 2 -55.60 -6.75 -36.62
C LYS A 2 -54.22 -7.44 -36.64
N LYS A 3 -53.18 -6.92 -35.95
CA LYS A 3 -51.83 -7.55 -35.89
C LYS A 3 -51.43 -8.12 -34.51
N ILE A 4 -52.33 -8.11 -33.52
CA ILE A 4 -51.99 -8.51 -32.13
C ILE A 4 -52.16 -10.03 -31.90
N SER A 5 -52.76 -10.78 -32.83
CA SER A 5 -53.18 -12.17 -32.56
C SER A 5 -52.12 -13.26 -32.83
N SER A 6 -50.98 -12.94 -33.44
CA SER A 6 -50.01 -13.97 -33.89
C SER A 6 -48.77 -14.13 -33.02
N ILE A 7 -48.42 -13.12 -32.20
CA ILE A 7 -47.22 -13.15 -31.34
C ILE A 7 -47.54 -13.75 -29.96
N LEU A 8 -48.79 -13.63 -29.48
CA LEU A 8 -49.20 -14.15 -28.17
C LEU A 8 -49.27 -15.69 -28.11
N VAL A 9 -49.39 -16.38 -29.24
CA VAL A 9 -49.56 -17.85 -29.30
C VAL A 9 -48.21 -18.60 -29.31
N ILE A 10 -47.11 -17.96 -29.70
CA ILE A 10 -45.78 -18.61 -29.78
C ILE A 10 -45.05 -18.66 -28.43
N LEU A 11 -45.35 -17.74 -27.50
CA LEU A 11 -44.72 -17.70 -26.17
C LEU A 11 -45.24 -18.74 -25.17
N PHE A 12 -46.38 -19.40 -25.45
CA PHE A 12 -46.93 -20.43 -24.55
C PHE A 12 -46.24 -21.80 -24.66
N LEU A 13 -45.39 -22.02 -25.69
CA LEU A 13 -44.77 -23.33 -25.97
C LEU A 13 -43.31 -23.48 -25.50
N LEU A 14 -42.66 -22.44 -24.94
CA LEU A 14 -41.21 -22.46 -24.69
C LEU A 14 -40.75 -22.24 -23.23
N GLY A 15 -41.67 -22.12 -22.25
CA GLY A 15 -41.30 -22.23 -20.82
C GLY A 15 -40.20 -21.28 -20.31
N LEU A 16 -40.08 -20.07 -20.86
CA LEU A 16 -39.10 -19.08 -20.41
C LEU A 16 -39.62 -18.25 -19.21
N PRO A 17 -38.75 -17.89 -18.24
CA PRO A 17 -39.14 -17.14 -17.05
C PRO A 17 -39.57 -15.71 -17.41
N TRP A 18 -40.67 -15.26 -16.80
CA TRP A 18 -41.26 -13.95 -17.02
C TRP A 18 -40.42 -12.84 -16.37
N GLY A 19 -39.49 -12.26 -17.13
CA GLY A 19 -39.00 -10.91 -16.87
C GLY A 19 -39.98 -9.89 -17.46
N ASN A 20 -40.35 -8.87 -16.70
CA ASN A 20 -41.29 -7.79 -17.04
C ASN A 20 -41.26 -7.36 -18.53
N LEU A 21 -42.20 -7.87 -19.32
CA LEU A 21 -42.53 -7.29 -20.63
C LEU A 21 -43.58 -6.20 -20.41
N THR A 22 -43.12 -4.94 -20.32
CA THR A 22 -44.00 -3.79 -20.48
C THR A 22 -44.39 -3.71 -21.95
N VAL A 23 -45.65 -4.05 -22.27
CA VAL A 23 -46.20 -3.84 -23.62
C VAL A 23 -46.38 -2.34 -23.80
N HIS A 24 -45.44 -1.69 -24.50
CA HIS A 24 -45.63 -0.31 -24.95
C HIS A 24 -46.77 -0.30 -25.98
N ALA A 25 -47.84 0.44 -25.70
CA ALA A 25 -48.83 0.76 -26.71
C ALA A 25 -48.15 1.63 -27.77
N GLU A 26 -47.93 1.07 -28.96
CA GLU A 26 -47.34 1.77 -30.11
C GLU A 26 -48.19 3.01 -30.43
N ASN A 27 -47.57 4.21 -30.39
CA ASN A 27 -48.24 5.46 -30.75
C ASN A 27 -48.80 5.35 -32.17
N ALA A 28 -50.06 5.72 -32.37
CA ALA A 28 -50.63 5.72 -33.70
C ALA A 28 -50.14 6.95 -34.46
N VAL A 29 -49.86 6.83 -35.77
CA VAL A 29 -49.53 8.00 -36.62
C VAL A 29 -50.59 9.11 -36.52
N SER A 30 -51.86 8.74 -36.28
CA SER A 30 -52.97 9.67 -36.06
C SER A 30 -52.86 10.52 -34.78
N ASP A 31 -51.95 10.19 -33.87
CA ASP A 31 -51.71 10.97 -32.65
C ASP A 31 -50.91 12.25 -32.91
N PHE A 32 -50.27 12.35 -34.09
CA PHE A 32 -49.35 13.44 -34.48
C PHE A 32 -49.97 14.32 -35.58
N GLU A 33 -49.71 15.63 -35.50
CA GLU A 33 -49.84 16.55 -36.64
C GLU A 33 -48.50 16.69 -37.33
N TRP A 34 -48.52 16.74 -38.67
CA TRP A 34 -47.31 16.78 -39.46
C TRP A 34 -47.49 17.50 -40.79
N GLN A 35 -46.38 17.99 -41.33
CA GLN A 35 -46.26 18.61 -42.65
C GLN A 35 -45.29 17.81 -43.53
N ASP A 36 -45.59 17.74 -44.83
CA ASP A 36 -44.82 17.05 -45.86
C ASP A 36 -44.35 18.06 -46.91
N ASP A 37 -43.03 18.20 -47.04
CA ASP A 37 -42.40 19.11 -48.02
C ASP A 37 -42.12 18.43 -49.38
N GLY A 38 -42.56 17.18 -49.54
CA GLY A 38 -42.29 16.33 -50.69
C GLY A 38 -41.16 15.32 -50.45
N THR A 39 -40.23 15.60 -49.54
CA THR A 39 -39.04 14.79 -49.25
C THR A 39 -39.00 14.30 -47.81
N ASN A 40 -39.35 15.16 -46.85
CA ASN A 40 -39.25 14.91 -45.42
C ASN A 40 -40.56 15.26 -44.70
N ILE A 41 -40.69 14.73 -43.49
CA ILE A 41 -41.81 14.98 -42.59
C ILE A 41 -41.35 15.81 -41.40
N THR A 42 -42.14 16.85 -41.07
CA THR A 42 -41.99 17.65 -39.85
C THR A 42 -43.16 17.40 -38.92
N ILE A 43 -42.91 17.03 -37.66
CA ILE A 43 -43.96 16.94 -36.64
C ILE A 43 -44.29 18.34 -36.13
N THR A 44 -45.52 18.79 -36.31
CA THR A 44 -46.00 20.13 -35.94
C THR A 44 -46.83 20.13 -34.67
N GLY A 45 -47.31 18.97 -34.22
CA GLY A 45 -48.17 18.86 -33.04
C GLY A 45 -48.40 17.43 -32.57
N TYR A 46 -48.92 17.30 -31.35
CA TYR A 46 -49.32 16.04 -30.73
C TYR A 46 -50.61 16.21 -29.94
N HIS A 47 -51.65 15.43 -30.22
CA HIS A 47 -52.99 15.64 -29.65
C HIS A 47 -53.48 14.53 -28.74
N ASN A 48 -52.72 13.44 -28.59
CA ASN A 48 -53.12 12.35 -27.72
C ASN A 48 -52.78 12.63 -26.26
N ASP A 49 -53.72 13.27 -25.55
CA ASP A 49 -53.57 13.58 -24.13
C ASP A 49 -53.61 12.34 -23.21
N SER A 50 -53.96 11.16 -23.71
CA SER A 50 -54.00 9.93 -22.89
C SER A 50 -52.65 9.22 -22.83
N VAL A 51 -51.84 9.32 -23.88
CA VAL A 51 -50.53 8.65 -23.97
C VAL A 51 -49.42 9.61 -23.56
N LYS A 52 -48.69 9.26 -22.50
CA LYS A 52 -47.63 10.11 -21.90
C LYS A 52 -46.21 9.65 -22.21
N ALA A 53 -46.05 8.39 -22.61
CA ALA A 53 -44.79 7.86 -23.14
C ALA A 53 -44.90 7.87 -24.67
N VAL A 54 -44.14 8.74 -25.33
CA VAL A 54 -44.27 8.98 -26.77
C VAL A 54 -43.07 8.43 -27.51
N GLU A 55 -43.30 7.59 -28.51
CA GLU A 55 -42.32 7.26 -29.54
C GLU A 55 -42.66 7.99 -30.83
N ILE A 56 -41.82 8.95 -31.24
CA ILE A 56 -42.00 9.65 -32.52
C ILE A 56 -41.63 8.65 -33.64
N PRO A 57 -42.52 8.43 -34.63
CA PRO A 57 -42.23 7.49 -35.70
C PRO A 57 -41.02 7.95 -36.52
N PRO A 58 -40.11 7.05 -36.94
CA PRO A 58 -38.97 7.42 -37.78
C PRO A 58 -39.39 7.81 -39.20
N GLU A 59 -40.56 7.34 -39.65
CA GLU A 59 -41.12 7.62 -40.97
C GLU A 59 -42.64 7.75 -40.93
N ILE A 60 -43.19 8.62 -41.80
CA ILE A 60 -44.62 8.73 -42.09
C ILE A 60 -44.76 8.74 -43.61
N ASP A 61 -45.67 7.94 -44.17
CA ASP A 61 -45.89 7.80 -45.61
C ASP A 61 -44.60 7.49 -46.43
N ASN A 62 -43.75 6.61 -45.89
CA ASN A 62 -42.42 6.23 -46.43
C ASN A 62 -41.44 7.40 -46.59
N LYS A 63 -41.64 8.48 -45.83
CA LYS A 63 -40.74 9.63 -45.77
C LYS A 63 -40.19 9.79 -44.36
N PRO A 64 -38.89 10.11 -44.20
CA PRO A 64 -38.28 10.23 -42.89
C PRO A 64 -38.85 11.43 -42.11
N VAL A 65 -39.05 11.25 -40.81
CA VAL A 65 -39.36 12.36 -39.89
C VAL A 65 -38.06 13.04 -39.50
N THR A 66 -37.81 14.24 -40.03
CA THR A 66 -36.53 14.94 -39.89
C THR A 66 -36.57 16.13 -38.94
N ALA A 67 -37.75 16.61 -38.57
CA ALA A 67 -37.87 17.77 -37.69
C ALA A 67 -39.03 17.65 -36.71
N VAL A 68 -38.83 18.25 -35.53
CA VAL A 68 -39.89 18.54 -34.56
C VAL A 68 -40.03 20.05 -34.51
N GLU A 69 -41.19 20.58 -34.91
CA GLU A 69 -41.45 22.02 -34.93
C GLU A 69 -41.54 22.59 -33.51
N SER A 70 -41.46 23.92 -33.45
CA SER A 70 -41.64 24.67 -32.22
C SER A 70 -42.97 24.32 -31.53
N SER A 71 -42.90 24.09 -30.22
CA SER A 71 -44.03 23.76 -29.35
C SER A 71 -44.82 22.48 -29.67
N ALA A 72 -44.36 21.62 -30.60
CA ALA A 72 -45.11 20.44 -31.04
C ALA A 72 -45.60 19.52 -29.90
N PHE A 73 -44.82 19.37 -28.84
CA PHE A 73 -45.13 18.57 -27.64
C PHE A 73 -45.20 19.42 -26.36
N GLN A 74 -45.37 20.73 -26.45
CA GLN A 74 -45.42 21.60 -25.28
C GLN A 74 -46.64 21.31 -24.39
N ARG A 75 -46.45 21.24 -23.06
CA ARG A 75 -47.52 21.08 -22.05
C ARG A 75 -48.40 19.83 -22.24
N LYS A 76 -47.82 18.72 -22.69
CA LYS A 76 -48.54 17.45 -22.93
C LYS A 76 -48.48 16.48 -21.75
N ASN A 77 -47.85 16.87 -20.65
CA ASN A 77 -47.61 16.02 -19.47
C ASN A 77 -46.88 14.72 -19.84
N LEU A 78 -45.97 14.78 -20.81
CA LEU A 78 -45.21 13.59 -21.25
C LEU A 78 -44.25 13.14 -20.14
N THR A 79 -44.18 11.84 -19.90
CA THR A 79 -43.27 11.21 -18.94
C THR A 79 -42.02 10.65 -19.62
N SER A 80 -42.09 10.33 -20.91
CA SER A 80 -40.93 9.94 -21.73
C SER A 80 -41.16 10.29 -23.20
N VAL A 81 -40.06 10.50 -23.92
CA VAL A 81 -40.06 10.67 -25.38
C VAL A 81 -38.89 9.94 -26.00
N LYS A 82 -39.13 9.23 -27.11
CA LYS A 82 -38.11 8.67 -27.98
C LYS A 82 -38.10 9.45 -29.30
N ILE A 83 -36.97 10.10 -29.57
CA ILE A 83 -36.74 10.87 -30.78
C ILE A 83 -35.94 9.97 -31.74
N PRO A 84 -36.42 9.73 -32.98
CA PRO A 84 -35.75 8.83 -33.91
C PRO A 84 -34.49 9.47 -34.52
N ASP A 85 -33.55 8.62 -34.95
CA ASP A 85 -32.26 9.01 -35.55
C ASP A 85 -32.37 9.75 -36.89
N SER A 86 -33.57 9.82 -37.46
CA SER A 86 -33.86 10.62 -38.65
C SER A 86 -34.00 12.12 -38.32
N VAL A 87 -34.26 12.50 -37.07
CA VAL A 87 -34.51 13.90 -36.68
C VAL A 87 -33.22 14.69 -36.68
N THR A 88 -33.14 15.75 -37.47
CA THR A 88 -31.99 16.65 -37.59
C THR A 88 -32.17 17.96 -36.82
N SER A 89 -33.40 18.35 -36.47
CA SER A 89 -33.66 19.61 -35.76
C SER A 89 -34.81 19.51 -34.76
N ILE A 90 -34.59 20.07 -33.56
CA ILE A 90 -35.60 20.22 -32.51
C ILE A 90 -35.90 21.71 -32.34
N GLY A 91 -37.14 22.10 -32.62
CA GLY A 91 -37.61 23.48 -32.59
C GLY A 91 -37.75 24.08 -31.20
N ASP A 92 -38.11 25.37 -31.18
CA ASP A 92 -38.20 26.13 -29.94
C ASP A 92 -39.36 25.63 -29.07
N SER A 93 -39.11 25.43 -27.77
CA SER A 93 -40.10 24.92 -26.82
C SER A 93 -40.73 23.56 -27.18
N ALA A 94 -40.15 22.81 -28.13
CA ALA A 94 -40.72 21.57 -28.67
C ALA A 94 -41.23 20.61 -27.59
N PHE A 95 -40.49 20.42 -26.50
CA PHE A 95 -40.83 19.54 -25.38
C PHE A 95 -40.94 20.27 -24.04
N ALA A 96 -41.17 21.59 -24.06
CA ALA A 96 -41.24 22.41 -22.84
C ALA A 96 -42.46 22.08 -21.96
N TYR A 97 -42.32 22.24 -20.65
CA TYR A 97 -43.38 22.09 -19.65
C TYR A 97 -44.01 20.68 -19.65
N ASN A 98 -43.17 19.64 -19.66
CA ASN A 98 -43.58 18.24 -19.52
C ASN A 98 -43.04 17.64 -18.21
N GLN A 99 -43.09 16.32 -18.08
CA GLN A 99 -42.63 15.54 -16.92
C GLN A 99 -41.53 14.55 -17.33
N LEU A 100 -40.77 14.88 -18.39
CA LEU A 100 -39.73 13.99 -18.92
C LEU A 100 -38.65 13.80 -17.86
N THR A 101 -38.28 12.54 -17.59
CA THR A 101 -37.22 12.19 -16.63
C THR A 101 -35.86 11.97 -17.30
N SER A 102 -35.86 11.62 -18.60
CA SER A 102 -34.66 11.52 -19.42
C SER A 102 -34.98 11.81 -20.89
N VAL A 103 -33.96 12.19 -21.65
CA VAL A 103 -34.04 12.26 -23.13
C VAL A 103 -32.67 11.95 -23.75
N ALA A 104 -32.70 11.19 -24.85
CA ALA A 104 -31.55 10.99 -25.72
C ALA A 104 -31.72 11.86 -26.96
N ILE A 105 -30.77 12.77 -27.20
CA ILE A 105 -30.73 13.60 -28.41
C ILE A 105 -29.99 12.82 -29.50
N PRO A 106 -30.64 12.50 -30.63
CA PRO A 106 -30.01 11.69 -31.69
C PRO A 106 -28.77 12.33 -32.30
N ALA A 107 -27.89 11.50 -32.88
CA ALA A 107 -26.62 11.96 -33.48
C ALA A 107 -26.78 12.86 -34.70
N SER A 108 -27.92 12.75 -35.39
CA SER A 108 -28.34 13.59 -36.51
C SER A 108 -28.71 15.02 -36.13
N VAL A 109 -29.00 15.29 -34.85
CA VAL A 109 -29.44 16.62 -34.41
C VAL A 109 -28.24 17.58 -34.38
N THR A 110 -28.33 18.68 -35.13
CA THR A 110 -27.26 19.69 -35.20
C THR A 110 -27.46 20.88 -34.27
N SER A 111 -28.71 21.15 -33.87
CA SER A 111 -29.07 22.28 -33.01
C SER A 111 -30.28 21.97 -32.13
N ILE A 112 -30.23 22.43 -30.88
CA ILE A 112 -31.33 22.33 -29.92
C ILE A 112 -31.95 23.73 -29.75
N GLY A 113 -33.24 23.86 -30.04
CA GLY A 113 -33.97 25.13 -30.00
C GLY A 113 -34.03 25.79 -28.62
N THR A 114 -34.40 27.08 -28.63
CA THR A 114 -34.66 27.87 -27.42
C THR A 114 -35.79 27.24 -26.62
N ARG A 115 -35.58 27.04 -25.31
CA ARG A 115 -36.53 26.40 -24.39
C ARG A 115 -36.94 24.96 -24.76
N ALA A 116 -36.23 24.28 -25.67
CA ALA A 116 -36.66 22.98 -26.21
C ALA A 116 -37.10 21.97 -25.14
N PHE A 117 -36.41 21.89 -24.00
CA PHE A 117 -36.71 21.01 -22.86
C PHE A 117 -36.89 21.76 -21.53
N LEU A 118 -37.29 23.03 -21.60
CA LEU A 118 -37.56 23.87 -20.42
C LEU A 118 -38.61 23.24 -19.48
N SER A 119 -38.40 23.32 -18.17
CA SER A 119 -39.39 22.92 -17.15
C SER A 119 -39.86 21.48 -17.31
N ASN A 120 -38.92 20.54 -17.22
CA ASN A 120 -39.16 19.10 -17.16
C ASN A 120 -38.65 18.54 -15.82
N GLN A 121 -38.56 17.21 -15.70
CA GLN A 121 -38.00 16.52 -14.53
C GLN A 121 -36.71 15.78 -14.89
N LEU A 122 -35.96 16.28 -15.90
CA LEU A 122 -34.84 15.56 -16.47
C LEU A 122 -33.75 15.39 -15.42
N THR A 123 -33.41 14.14 -15.10
CA THR A 123 -32.26 13.79 -14.24
C THR A 123 -31.04 13.43 -15.07
N SER A 124 -31.24 13.09 -16.35
CA SER A 124 -30.18 12.80 -17.33
C SER A 124 -30.56 13.24 -18.74
N VAL A 125 -29.57 13.70 -19.50
CA VAL A 125 -29.67 14.01 -20.94
C VAL A 125 -28.42 13.49 -21.63
N THR A 126 -28.59 12.78 -22.74
CA THR A 126 -27.48 12.46 -23.64
C THR A 126 -27.50 13.41 -24.82
N ILE A 127 -26.49 14.29 -24.92
CA ILE A 127 -26.30 15.18 -26.08
C ILE A 127 -25.29 14.51 -27.01
N SER A 128 -25.69 14.22 -28.24
CA SER A 128 -24.80 13.58 -29.22
C SER A 128 -23.80 14.55 -29.84
N ALA A 129 -22.68 14.01 -30.35
CA ALA A 129 -21.56 14.78 -30.93
C ALA A 129 -21.89 15.54 -32.24
N GLY A 130 -23.11 15.41 -32.78
CA GLY A 130 -23.57 16.22 -33.91
C GLY A 130 -24.03 17.63 -33.50
N VAL A 131 -24.34 17.84 -32.23
CA VAL A 131 -24.91 19.11 -31.74
C VAL A 131 -23.82 20.18 -31.71
N THR A 132 -24.05 21.28 -32.42
CA THR A 132 -23.15 22.43 -32.49
C THR A 132 -23.61 23.62 -31.66
N SER A 133 -24.90 23.71 -31.36
CA SER A 133 -25.48 24.82 -30.59
C SER A 133 -26.60 24.38 -29.66
N ILE A 134 -26.60 24.96 -28.46
CA ILE A 134 -27.63 24.78 -27.44
C ILE A 134 -28.35 26.10 -27.23
N GLY A 135 -29.66 26.14 -27.50
CA GLY A 135 -30.48 27.33 -27.42
C GLY A 135 -30.63 27.90 -26.00
N SER A 136 -31.12 29.14 -25.92
CA SER A 136 -31.36 29.79 -24.63
C SER A 136 -32.44 29.04 -23.84
N PHE A 137 -32.26 28.86 -22.53
CA PHE A 137 -33.16 28.09 -21.65
C PHE A 137 -33.42 26.64 -22.07
N ALA A 138 -32.62 26.05 -23.00
CA ALA A 138 -32.92 24.75 -23.60
C ALA A 138 -33.18 23.65 -22.56
N PHE A 139 -32.42 23.61 -21.46
CA PHE A 139 -32.53 22.64 -20.38
C PHE A 139 -32.77 23.29 -19.01
N ALA A 140 -33.29 24.51 -18.96
CA ALA A 140 -33.53 25.21 -17.70
C ALA A 140 -34.69 24.58 -16.91
N TYR A 141 -34.66 24.74 -15.58
CA TYR A 141 -35.68 24.25 -14.65
C TYR A 141 -35.89 22.73 -14.77
N ASN A 142 -34.81 21.98 -14.56
CA ASN A 142 -34.79 20.52 -14.58
C ASN A 142 -34.10 19.99 -13.31
N LEU A 143 -33.83 18.69 -13.25
CA LEU A 143 -33.22 18.01 -12.10
C LEU A 143 -31.85 17.39 -12.45
N LEU A 144 -31.15 17.94 -13.45
CA LEU A 144 -29.89 17.37 -13.94
C LEU A 144 -28.83 17.43 -12.86
N THR A 145 -28.23 16.29 -12.53
CA THR A 145 -27.11 16.20 -11.58
C THR A 145 -25.76 16.24 -12.27
N ASN A 146 -25.72 15.87 -13.55
CA ASN A 146 -24.55 15.92 -14.43
C ASN A 146 -24.99 16.26 -15.87
N ILE A 147 -24.07 16.80 -16.65
CA ILE A 147 -24.26 16.99 -18.08
C ILE A 147 -22.91 16.89 -18.81
N ALA A 148 -22.87 16.06 -19.86
CA ALA A 148 -21.74 16.03 -20.79
C ALA A 148 -22.07 16.94 -21.98
N ILE A 149 -21.32 18.03 -22.14
CA ILE A 149 -21.44 18.93 -23.29
C ILE A 149 -20.42 18.48 -24.35
N PRO A 150 -20.85 18.05 -25.54
CA PRO A 150 -19.93 17.55 -26.56
C PRO A 150 -18.95 18.60 -27.06
N ALA A 151 -17.75 18.17 -27.47
CA ALA A 151 -16.71 19.03 -28.06
C ALA A 151 -17.09 19.65 -29.42
N SER A 152 -18.21 19.25 -30.01
CA SER A 152 -18.79 19.88 -31.20
C SER A 152 -19.53 21.18 -30.89
N VAL A 153 -19.93 21.41 -29.63
CA VAL A 153 -20.71 22.57 -29.23
C VAL A 153 -19.83 23.81 -29.23
N THR A 154 -20.20 24.83 -30.01
CA THR A 154 -19.46 26.09 -30.13
C THR A 154 -20.14 27.25 -29.40
N SER A 155 -21.44 27.12 -29.11
CA SER A 155 -22.23 28.16 -28.45
C SER A 155 -23.27 27.58 -27.49
N ILE A 156 -23.33 28.16 -26.28
CA ILE A 156 -24.33 27.85 -25.26
C ILE A 156 -25.15 29.12 -24.99
N GLY A 157 -26.45 29.05 -25.28
CA GLY A 157 -27.39 30.16 -25.13
C GLY A 157 -27.65 30.57 -23.68
N ASN A 158 -28.23 31.75 -23.49
CA ASN A 158 -28.50 32.31 -22.17
C ASN A 158 -29.38 31.38 -21.33
N SER A 159 -29.06 31.22 -20.04
CA SER A 159 -29.81 30.38 -19.10
C SER A 159 -29.97 28.91 -19.52
N ALA A 160 -29.17 28.38 -20.44
CA ALA A 160 -29.39 27.04 -21.00
C ALA A 160 -29.53 25.93 -19.95
N PHE A 161 -28.78 26.00 -18.84
CA PHE A 161 -28.78 25.02 -17.75
C PHE A 161 -29.18 25.64 -16.39
N GLN A 162 -29.92 26.76 -16.41
CA GLN A 162 -30.39 27.44 -15.20
C GLN A 162 -31.29 26.53 -14.35
N ASN A 163 -31.19 26.63 -13.01
CA ASN A 163 -32.09 25.95 -12.07
C ASN A 163 -32.11 24.43 -12.28
N ASN A 164 -30.94 23.82 -12.10
CA ASN A 164 -30.70 22.38 -12.14
C ASN A 164 -30.02 21.93 -10.84
N GLN A 165 -29.50 20.70 -10.79
CA GLN A 165 -28.84 20.12 -9.62
C GLN A 165 -27.37 19.78 -9.91
N LEU A 166 -26.75 20.44 -10.91
CA LEU A 166 -25.40 20.10 -11.38
C LEU A 166 -24.38 20.34 -10.27
N THR A 167 -23.56 19.34 -9.97
CA THR A 167 -22.47 19.43 -8.98
C THR A 167 -21.12 19.74 -9.60
N SER A 168 -20.96 19.42 -10.89
CA SER A 168 -19.81 19.75 -11.72
C SER A 168 -20.26 19.95 -13.18
N VAL A 169 -19.45 20.66 -13.96
CA VAL A 169 -19.64 20.76 -15.41
C VAL A 169 -18.28 20.97 -16.09
N GLU A 170 -18.08 20.27 -17.21
CA GLU A 170 -16.95 20.51 -18.09
C GLU A 170 -17.42 21.35 -19.29
N ILE A 171 -16.78 22.49 -19.50
CA ILE A 171 -17.05 23.35 -20.67
C ILE A 171 -16.07 22.94 -21.77
N PRO A 172 -16.54 22.44 -22.92
CA PRO A 172 -15.64 21.96 -23.95
C PRO A 172 -14.83 23.11 -24.56
N ALA A 173 -13.60 22.79 -25.00
CA ALA A 173 -12.66 23.78 -25.50
C ALA A 173 -13.18 24.55 -26.74
N SER A 174 -14.11 23.96 -27.47
CA SER A 174 -14.80 24.53 -28.64
C SER A 174 -15.73 25.71 -28.30
N VAL A 175 -16.12 25.89 -27.03
CA VAL A 175 -17.04 26.94 -26.61
C VAL A 175 -16.28 28.26 -26.50
N THR A 176 -16.50 29.13 -27.47
CA THR A 176 -15.88 30.47 -27.51
C THR A 176 -16.70 31.52 -26.79
N SER A 177 -18.00 31.27 -26.56
CA SER A 177 -18.90 32.18 -25.86
C SER A 177 -19.89 31.42 -24.98
N ILE A 178 -19.92 31.77 -23.70
CA ILE A 178 -20.90 31.29 -22.72
C ILE A 178 -21.94 32.40 -22.51
N GLY A 179 -23.21 32.12 -22.81
CA GLY A 179 -24.30 33.05 -22.59
C GLY A 179 -24.46 33.50 -21.13
N ASN A 180 -25.29 34.51 -20.90
CA ASN A 180 -25.59 34.99 -19.54
C ASN A 180 -26.40 33.93 -18.77
N ASN A 181 -26.18 33.84 -17.44
CA ASN A 181 -26.93 32.99 -16.52
C ASN A 181 -26.90 31.48 -16.82
N VAL A 182 -25.96 30.97 -17.63
CA VAL A 182 -26.01 29.59 -18.16
C VAL A 182 -26.11 28.54 -17.06
N PHE A 183 -25.35 28.66 -15.97
CA PHE A 183 -25.34 27.71 -14.85
C PHE A 183 -25.87 28.31 -13.55
N VAL A 184 -26.70 29.36 -13.62
CA VAL A 184 -27.25 29.99 -12.42
C VAL A 184 -28.19 29.05 -11.66
N TYR A 185 -28.20 29.11 -10.32
CA TYR A 185 -29.02 28.23 -9.46
C TYR A 185 -28.74 26.74 -9.67
N ASN A 186 -27.47 26.35 -9.53
CA ASN A 186 -27.03 24.96 -9.53
C ASN A 186 -26.33 24.63 -8.19
N LYS A 187 -25.64 23.50 -8.12
CA LYS A 187 -24.91 23.03 -6.94
C LYS A 187 -23.42 22.84 -7.23
N LEU A 188 -22.86 23.61 -8.18
CA LEU A 188 -21.47 23.46 -8.61
C LEU A 188 -20.54 23.72 -7.42
N THR A 189 -19.71 22.74 -7.06
CA THR A 189 -18.71 22.88 -5.99
C THR A 189 -17.32 23.26 -6.53
N SER A 190 -17.07 22.94 -7.79
CA SER A 190 -15.86 23.31 -8.53
C SER A 190 -16.18 23.57 -10.00
N ILE A 191 -15.28 24.30 -10.67
CA ILE A 191 -15.34 24.54 -12.11
C ILE A 191 -13.92 24.56 -12.69
N ALA A 192 -13.73 23.90 -13.83
CA ALA A 192 -12.52 24.02 -14.63
C ALA A 192 -12.81 24.96 -15.82
N ILE A 193 -12.17 26.13 -15.84
CA ILE A 193 -12.26 27.07 -16.95
C ILE A 193 -11.09 26.79 -17.88
N LEU A 194 -11.37 26.36 -19.12
CA LEU A 194 -10.33 26.05 -20.08
C LEU A 194 -9.75 27.31 -20.71
N ALA A 195 -8.47 27.25 -21.10
CA ALA A 195 -7.73 28.35 -21.71
C ALA A 195 -8.27 28.80 -23.09
N SER A 196 -9.24 28.08 -23.68
CA SER A 196 -9.90 28.50 -24.91
C SER A 196 -11.02 29.52 -24.69
N VAL A 197 -11.53 29.65 -23.45
CA VAL A 197 -12.57 30.63 -23.11
C VAL A 197 -11.94 32.01 -22.99
N THR A 198 -12.50 33.01 -23.68
CA THR A 198 -12.00 34.39 -23.67
C THR A 198 -12.82 35.33 -22.79
N SER A 199 -14.10 35.00 -22.52
CA SER A 199 -14.98 35.85 -21.72
C SER A 199 -16.02 35.06 -20.95
N ILE A 200 -16.35 35.53 -19.74
CA ILE A 200 -17.43 34.99 -18.91
C ILE A 200 -18.57 36.01 -18.88
N GLY A 201 -19.77 35.59 -19.29
CA GLY A 201 -20.97 36.44 -19.30
C GLY A 201 -21.48 36.83 -17.91
N ASN A 202 -22.59 37.55 -17.87
CA ASN A 202 -23.23 37.97 -16.62
C ASN A 202 -23.85 36.77 -15.89
N ALA A 203 -23.64 36.69 -14.57
CA ALA A 203 -24.25 35.71 -13.67
C ALA A 203 -24.13 34.24 -14.07
N VAL A 204 -23.12 33.88 -14.89
CA VAL A 204 -22.94 32.53 -15.45
C VAL A 204 -22.92 31.45 -14.36
N PHE A 205 -22.18 31.69 -13.27
CA PHE A 205 -22.01 30.76 -12.15
C PHE A 205 -22.66 31.30 -10.86
N ALA A 206 -23.61 32.23 -10.96
CA ALA A 206 -24.24 32.77 -9.76
C ALA A 206 -25.12 31.73 -9.04
N TYR A 207 -25.29 31.86 -7.72
CA TYR A 207 -26.10 30.93 -6.92
C TYR A 207 -25.65 29.47 -7.08
N ASN A 208 -24.37 29.23 -6.78
CA ASN A 208 -23.73 27.90 -6.77
C ASN A 208 -23.03 27.69 -5.41
N GLN A 209 -22.19 26.65 -5.31
CA GLN A 209 -21.49 26.27 -4.09
C GLN A 209 -19.96 26.30 -4.29
N LEU A 210 -19.48 27.14 -5.22
CA LEU A 210 -18.05 27.22 -5.52
C LEU A 210 -17.29 27.77 -4.31
N THR A 211 -16.21 27.08 -3.92
CA THR A 211 -15.36 27.50 -2.79
C THR A 211 -14.08 28.20 -3.25
N SER A 212 -13.59 27.88 -4.44
CA SER A 212 -12.50 28.61 -5.09
C SER A 212 -12.66 28.56 -6.60
N VAL A 213 -12.01 29.50 -7.28
CA VAL A 213 -11.96 29.50 -8.75
C VAL A 213 -10.62 30.04 -9.25
N ALA A 214 -10.06 29.36 -10.25
CA ALA A 214 -8.93 29.86 -11.02
C ALA A 214 -9.46 30.47 -12.34
N ILE A 215 -9.04 31.69 -12.62
CA ILE A 215 -9.36 32.46 -13.81
C ILE A 215 -8.12 32.41 -14.72
N PRO A 216 -8.16 31.64 -15.83
CA PRO A 216 -7.02 31.48 -16.72
C PRO A 216 -6.60 32.79 -17.38
N ALA A 217 -5.35 32.84 -17.85
CA ALA A 217 -4.79 34.00 -18.53
C ALA A 217 -5.53 34.39 -19.83
N SER A 218 -6.28 33.44 -20.42
CA SER A 218 -7.09 33.66 -21.63
C SER A 218 -8.32 34.54 -21.41
N ILE A 219 -8.80 34.68 -20.17
CA ILE A 219 -10.02 35.43 -19.86
C ILE A 219 -9.73 36.93 -19.88
N THR A 220 -10.31 37.64 -20.84
CA THR A 220 -10.16 39.09 -21.00
C THR A 220 -11.26 39.88 -20.31
N SER A 221 -12.39 39.27 -19.98
CA SER A 221 -13.52 39.95 -19.31
C SER A 221 -14.41 39.01 -18.51
N ILE A 222 -14.85 39.48 -17.34
CA ILE A 222 -15.83 38.80 -16.48
C ILE A 222 -17.02 39.72 -16.25
N GLY A 223 -18.22 39.25 -16.60
CA GLY A 223 -19.46 39.98 -16.48
C GLY A 223 -19.91 40.25 -15.03
N SER A 224 -20.98 41.03 -14.91
CA SER A 224 -21.60 41.33 -13.62
C SER A 224 -22.20 40.09 -12.98
N TYR A 225 -21.98 39.96 -11.67
CA TYR A 225 -22.48 38.86 -10.85
C TYR A 225 -22.03 37.47 -11.29
N ALA A 226 -21.03 37.35 -12.18
CA ALA A 226 -20.63 36.07 -12.78
C ALA A 226 -20.41 34.94 -11.75
N PHE A 227 -19.86 35.27 -10.58
CA PHE A 227 -19.61 34.36 -9.47
C PHE A 227 -20.33 34.79 -8.18
N ALA A 228 -21.41 35.57 -8.27
CA ALA A 228 -22.13 36.04 -7.10
C ALA A 228 -22.90 34.91 -6.39
N TYR A 229 -23.15 35.05 -5.09
CA TYR A 229 -23.89 34.03 -4.32
C TYR A 229 -23.24 32.65 -4.39
N ASN A 230 -21.91 32.61 -4.24
CA ASN A 230 -21.11 31.41 -4.03
C ASN A 230 -20.50 31.43 -2.62
N GLN A 231 -19.60 30.49 -2.34
CA GLN A 231 -18.92 30.30 -1.05
C GLN A 231 -17.41 30.54 -1.20
N LEU A 232 -17.02 31.46 -2.08
CA LEU A 232 -15.63 31.60 -2.49
C LEU A 232 -14.76 32.14 -1.34
N TYR A 233 -13.73 31.37 -0.94
CA TYR A 233 -12.68 31.81 -0.01
C TYR A 233 -11.45 32.34 -0.76
N GLN A 234 -11.29 31.99 -2.04
CA GLN A 234 -10.15 32.40 -2.85
C GLN A 234 -10.53 32.49 -4.34
N VAL A 235 -9.97 33.47 -5.03
CA VAL A 235 -9.98 33.58 -6.49
C VAL A 235 -8.56 33.81 -6.98
N ILE A 236 -8.11 32.99 -7.92
CA ILE A 236 -6.77 33.09 -8.52
C ILE A 236 -6.93 33.66 -9.92
N PHE A 237 -6.28 34.79 -10.19
CA PHE A 237 -6.20 35.38 -11.53
C PHE A 237 -4.83 35.07 -12.13
N GLU A 238 -4.80 34.32 -13.22
CA GLU A 238 -3.59 34.07 -14.00
C GLU A 238 -3.34 35.15 -15.07
N GLY A 239 -4.36 35.95 -15.37
CA GLY A 239 -4.35 37.01 -16.37
C GLY A 239 -4.81 38.36 -15.83
N LYS A 240 -5.29 39.19 -16.76
CA LYS A 240 -5.70 40.58 -16.48
C LYS A 240 -7.13 40.85 -16.97
N PRO A 241 -8.14 40.13 -16.44
CA PRO A 241 -9.50 40.29 -16.92
C PRO A 241 -10.06 41.67 -16.58
N ALA A 242 -10.82 42.25 -17.50
CA ALA A 242 -11.71 43.36 -17.18
C ALA A 242 -12.84 42.85 -16.27
N LEU A 243 -12.98 43.44 -15.10
CA LEU A 243 -13.99 43.08 -14.10
C LEU A 243 -15.06 44.15 -14.02
N THR A 244 -16.26 43.75 -13.59
CA THR A 244 -17.26 44.70 -13.13
C THR A 244 -17.28 44.73 -11.60
N SER A 245 -17.84 45.80 -11.00
CA SER A 245 -17.87 45.99 -9.55
C SER A 245 -18.61 44.90 -8.77
N SER A 246 -19.30 43.98 -9.45
CA SER A 246 -20.10 42.92 -8.83
C SER A 246 -19.75 41.51 -9.31
N SER A 247 -18.67 41.29 -10.06
CA SER A 247 -18.33 39.96 -10.59
C SER A 247 -18.26 38.87 -9.51
N PHE A 248 -17.83 39.22 -8.29
CA PHE A 248 -17.68 38.30 -7.14
C PHE A 248 -18.50 38.75 -5.90
N SER A 249 -19.55 39.56 -6.07
CA SER A 249 -20.33 40.11 -4.96
C SER A 249 -21.21 39.08 -4.25
N ASN A 250 -21.73 39.43 -3.06
CA ASN A 250 -22.78 38.66 -2.38
C ASN A 250 -22.41 37.18 -2.14
N GLN A 251 -21.14 36.91 -1.80
CA GLN A 251 -20.78 35.56 -1.35
C GLN A 251 -21.62 35.24 -0.11
N ALA A 252 -22.17 34.03 -0.05
CA ALA A 252 -23.02 33.59 1.04
C ALA A 252 -22.69 32.17 1.44
N ILE A 253 -22.50 31.99 2.74
CA ILE A 253 -22.47 30.70 3.43
C ILE A 253 -23.59 30.76 4.48
N ASN A 254 -24.30 29.66 4.70
CA ASN A 254 -25.38 29.60 5.68
C ASN A 254 -24.88 30.06 7.05
N ASN A 255 -25.48 31.12 7.59
CA ASN A 255 -25.17 31.70 8.89
C ASN A 255 -23.75 32.27 9.06
N VAL A 256 -23.06 32.63 7.96
CA VAL A 256 -21.74 33.28 8.01
C VAL A 256 -21.76 34.56 7.20
N SER A 257 -21.41 35.69 7.81
CA SER A 257 -21.33 36.97 7.08
C SER A 257 -20.06 37.04 6.25
N PHE A 258 -20.19 37.50 5.01
CA PHE A 258 -19.06 37.82 4.14
C PHE A 258 -18.59 39.26 4.41
N ASN A 259 -17.33 39.41 4.81
CA ASN A 259 -16.70 40.68 5.20
C ASN A 259 -15.87 41.33 4.08
N GLY A 260 -15.98 40.83 2.85
CA GLY A 260 -15.35 41.40 1.68
C GLY A 260 -14.11 40.65 1.19
N TRP A 261 -13.54 41.19 0.12
CA TRP A 261 -12.39 40.64 -0.59
C TRP A 261 -11.10 41.36 -0.21
N TYR A 262 -10.00 40.62 -0.09
CA TYR A 262 -8.69 41.11 0.31
C TYR A 262 -7.60 40.57 -0.63
N LYS A 263 -6.49 41.27 -0.75
CA LYS A 263 -5.35 40.93 -1.63
C LYS A 263 -4.35 39.96 -0.97
N ASP A 264 -4.54 39.69 0.32
CA ASP A 264 -3.66 38.89 1.15
C ASP A 264 -4.49 38.01 2.12
N GLU A 265 -3.87 36.91 2.55
CA GLU A 265 -4.48 35.93 3.47
C GLU A 265 -4.71 36.49 4.88
N ASP A 266 -3.98 37.53 5.24
CA ASP A 266 -4.07 38.19 6.55
C ASP A 266 -5.22 39.22 6.61
N TYR A 267 -5.92 39.43 5.49
CA TYR A 267 -7.02 40.38 5.32
C TYR A 267 -6.67 41.83 5.69
N ILE A 268 -5.46 42.26 5.35
CA ILE A 268 -4.97 43.62 5.62
C ILE A 268 -5.31 44.56 4.45
N GLY A 269 -5.01 44.14 3.23
CA GLY A 269 -5.21 44.92 2.01
C GLY A 269 -6.57 44.63 1.38
N GLN A 270 -7.54 45.53 1.56
CA GLN A 270 -8.84 45.40 0.89
C GLN A 270 -8.66 45.41 -0.64
N TRP A 271 -9.37 44.50 -1.30
CA TRP A 271 -9.37 44.43 -2.76
C TRP A 271 -10.13 45.61 -3.36
N ASP A 272 -9.56 46.22 -4.40
CA ASP A 272 -10.10 47.42 -5.06
C ASP A 272 -11.06 47.10 -6.22
N GLY A 273 -11.34 45.82 -6.46
CA GLY A 273 -12.19 45.36 -7.55
C GLY A 273 -11.48 45.17 -8.89
N THR A 274 -10.15 45.26 -8.93
CA THR A 274 -9.36 45.12 -10.17
C THR A 274 -8.30 44.01 -10.09
N ALA A 275 -7.92 43.46 -11.24
CA ALA A 275 -6.85 42.48 -11.39
C ALA A 275 -5.87 42.92 -12.50
N PRO A 276 -4.98 43.90 -12.22
CA PRO A 276 -4.09 44.49 -13.23
C PRO A 276 -2.90 43.58 -13.61
N GLU A 277 -2.66 42.55 -12.81
CA GLU A 277 -1.61 41.54 -12.99
C GLU A 277 -2.09 40.21 -12.38
N PRO A 278 -1.41 39.08 -12.70
CA PRO A 278 -1.72 37.82 -12.06
C PRO A 278 -1.66 37.98 -10.53
N MET A 279 -2.75 37.66 -9.86
CA MET A 279 -2.91 37.90 -8.43
C MET A 279 -3.93 36.95 -7.83
N THR A 280 -3.92 36.85 -6.51
CA THR A 280 -4.91 36.08 -5.76
C THR A 280 -5.66 37.03 -4.84
N ILE A 281 -6.99 36.86 -4.74
CA ILE A 281 -7.81 37.52 -3.73
C ILE A 281 -8.44 36.50 -2.81
N TYR A 282 -8.69 36.92 -1.58
CA TYR A 282 -9.16 36.09 -0.48
C TYR A 282 -10.46 36.65 0.07
N GLY A 283 -11.45 35.78 0.24
CA GLY A 283 -12.74 36.11 0.81
C GLY A 283 -12.65 36.05 2.33
N LYS A 284 -12.88 37.17 3.01
CA LYS A 284 -12.97 37.21 4.47
C LYS A 284 -14.38 36.87 4.90
N TRP A 285 -14.49 35.92 5.81
CA TRP A 285 -15.76 35.52 6.42
C TRP A 285 -15.68 35.79 7.93
N ASP A 286 -16.82 36.00 8.59
CA ASP A 286 -16.85 35.98 10.06
C ASP A 286 -16.28 34.65 10.56
N ASN A 287 -15.47 34.68 11.63
CA ASN A 287 -14.86 33.49 12.23
C ASN A 287 -15.92 32.60 12.86
N VAL A 288 -16.63 31.83 12.04
CA VAL A 288 -17.48 30.75 12.50
C VAL A 288 -16.60 29.54 12.66
N THR A 289 -16.33 29.19 13.91
CA THR A 289 -15.63 27.96 14.26
C THR A 289 -16.64 26.89 14.63
N TYR A 290 -16.32 25.67 14.26
CA TYR A 290 -17.08 24.49 14.63
C TYR A 290 -16.15 23.54 15.36
N GLU A 291 -16.71 22.86 16.35
CA GLU A 291 -16.02 21.79 17.07
C GLU A 291 -16.10 20.50 16.24
N VAL A 292 -14.95 19.87 16.03
CA VAL A 292 -14.82 18.53 15.47
C VAL A 292 -14.35 17.61 16.59
N ALA A 293 -15.26 16.78 17.08
CA ALA A 293 -14.98 15.75 18.08
C ALA A 293 -14.61 14.43 17.42
N PHE A 294 -13.90 13.58 18.15
CA PHE A 294 -13.40 12.29 17.68
C PHE A 294 -13.90 11.18 18.60
N ASP A 295 -14.72 10.29 18.08
CA ASP A 295 -15.18 9.10 18.79
C ASP A 295 -14.29 7.90 18.42
N ILE A 296 -13.53 7.43 19.40
CA ILE A 296 -12.59 6.32 19.25
C ILE A 296 -13.25 4.93 19.35
N GLY A 297 -14.56 4.84 19.65
CA GLY A 297 -15.28 3.56 19.67
C GLY A 297 -14.69 2.53 20.65
N GLY A 298 -14.25 2.98 21.82
CA GLY A 298 -13.62 2.15 22.85
C GLY A 298 -12.16 1.74 22.57
N GLY A 299 -11.44 2.45 21.68
CA GLY A 299 -9.97 2.43 21.62
C GLY A 299 -9.33 2.97 22.91
N GLY A 300 -8.09 2.57 23.19
CA GLY A 300 -7.39 2.85 24.46
C GLY A 300 -6.35 3.98 24.42
N ASP A 301 -6.07 4.51 25.61
CA ASP A 301 -5.05 5.46 26.15
C ASP A 301 -4.71 6.78 25.46
N ASP A 302 -4.97 6.98 24.16
CA ASP A 302 -4.67 8.26 23.51
C ASP A 302 -5.86 9.24 23.63
N GLU A 303 -5.69 10.31 24.42
CA GLU A 303 -6.68 11.39 24.51
C GLU A 303 -6.67 12.20 23.20
N ILE A 304 -7.61 11.88 22.30
CA ILE A 304 -7.83 12.66 21.07
C ILE A 304 -8.75 13.84 21.39
N ASN A 305 -8.13 15.01 21.55
CA ASN A 305 -8.85 16.24 21.81
C ASN A 305 -9.68 16.70 20.61
N ALA A 306 -10.87 17.23 20.90
CA ALA A 306 -11.68 17.93 19.91
C ALA A 306 -10.93 19.14 19.34
N GLN A 307 -11.15 19.44 18.07
CA GLN A 307 -10.53 20.56 17.37
C GLN A 307 -11.54 21.64 17.06
N THR A 308 -11.18 22.89 17.33
CA THR A 308 -11.94 24.07 16.91
C THR A 308 -11.46 24.52 15.54
N VAL A 309 -12.28 24.33 14.52
CA VAL A 309 -11.90 24.54 13.11
C VAL A 309 -12.81 25.60 12.49
N ASN A 310 -12.24 26.54 11.75
CA ASN A 310 -13.03 27.52 10.98
C ASN A 310 -13.87 26.83 9.90
N TYR A 311 -15.08 27.32 9.65
CA TYR A 311 -15.93 26.84 8.57
C TYR A 311 -15.17 26.76 7.23
N GLY A 312 -15.39 25.68 6.50
CA GLY A 312 -14.77 25.42 5.19
C GLY A 312 -13.27 25.13 5.25
N ARG A 313 -12.66 25.07 6.45
CA ARG A 313 -11.28 24.62 6.62
C ARG A 313 -11.23 23.13 6.90
N LYS A 314 -10.08 22.54 6.60
CA LYS A 314 -9.80 21.13 6.89
C LYS A 314 -9.48 20.99 8.37
N VAL A 315 -9.99 19.93 8.99
CA VAL A 315 -9.54 19.53 10.32
C VAL A 315 -8.13 18.92 10.20
N MET A 316 -7.27 19.13 11.19
CA MET A 316 -5.96 18.50 11.20
C MET A 316 -6.14 17.01 11.55
N LYS A 317 -5.49 16.11 10.81
CA LYS A 317 -5.54 14.68 11.14
C LYS A 317 -4.97 14.47 12.55
N PRO A 318 -5.75 13.92 13.52
CA PRO A 318 -5.18 13.54 14.80
C PRO A 318 -4.22 12.36 14.62
N SER A 319 -3.45 12.04 15.65
CA SER A 319 -2.71 10.77 15.70
C SER A 319 -3.68 9.60 15.55
N ASP A 320 -3.24 8.55 14.86
CA ASP A 320 -4.07 7.35 14.66
C ASP A 320 -4.28 6.69 16.04
N PRO A 321 -5.54 6.51 16.49
CA PRO A 321 -5.82 5.92 17.78
C PRO A 321 -5.38 4.45 17.79
N LYS A 322 -5.15 3.90 18.99
CA LYS A 322 -4.79 2.49 19.17
C LYS A 322 -5.91 1.72 19.88
N LYS A 323 -6.11 0.47 19.47
CA LYS A 323 -7.05 -0.46 20.09
C LYS A 323 -6.46 -1.86 20.04
N GLU A 324 -6.30 -2.49 21.19
CA GLU A 324 -5.68 -3.82 21.31
C GLU A 324 -6.39 -4.85 20.44
N GLY A 325 -5.64 -5.51 19.54
CA GLY A 325 -6.14 -6.54 18.63
C GLY A 325 -6.94 -6.02 17.42
N TYR A 326 -6.97 -4.72 17.19
CA TYR A 326 -7.60 -4.11 16.02
C TYR A 326 -6.65 -3.16 15.30
N ALA A 327 -6.68 -3.17 13.97
CA ALA A 327 -6.02 -2.19 13.13
C ALA A 327 -6.93 -0.97 12.92
N PHE A 328 -6.39 0.24 13.07
CA PHE A 328 -7.12 1.47 12.77
C PHE A 328 -7.22 1.65 11.24
N VAL A 329 -8.45 1.76 10.74
CA VAL A 329 -8.73 1.88 9.29
C VAL A 329 -8.84 3.33 8.87
N GLY A 330 -9.43 4.18 9.73
CA GLY A 330 -9.64 5.60 9.43
C GLY A 330 -10.80 6.21 10.18
N TRP A 331 -11.04 7.49 9.89
CA TRP A 331 -12.13 8.29 10.45
C TRP A 331 -13.31 8.33 9.50
N TYR A 332 -14.52 8.28 10.02
CA TYR A 332 -15.77 8.22 9.25
C TYR A 332 -16.75 9.32 9.67
N LYS A 333 -17.57 9.76 8.72
CA LYS A 333 -18.51 10.88 8.85
C LYS A 333 -19.73 10.56 9.73
N GLU A 334 -19.98 9.28 9.98
CA GLU A 334 -21.11 8.81 10.77
C GLU A 334 -20.82 7.46 11.46
N GLU A 335 -21.58 7.16 12.52
CA GLU A 335 -21.44 5.95 13.33
C GLU A 335 -21.65 4.64 12.53
N THR A 336 -22.38 4.70 11.41
CA THR A 336 -22.56 3.52 10.53
C THR A 336 -21.33 3.18 9.68
N LEU A 337 -20.29 4.03 9.69
CA LEU A 337 -18.99 3.81 9.03
C LEU A 337 -19.08 3.57 7.51
N ASN A 338 -20.03 4.23 6.82
CA ASN A 338 -20.22 4.07 5.38
C ASN A 338 -19.39 5.07 4.56
N ASN A 339 -19.17 6.28 5.08
CA ASN A 339 -18.46 7.36 4.39
C ASN A 339 -17.21 7.76 5.18
N GLN A 340 -16.04 7.49 4.60
CA GLN A 340 -14.77 7.87 5.20
C GLN A 340 -14.55 9.39 5.10
N TRP A 341 -13.95 9.98 6.14
CA TRP A 341 -13.46 11.35 6.13
C TRP A 341 -12.08 11.42 5.50
N ASP A 342 -11.93 12.25 4.48
CA ASP A 342 -10.65 12.52 3.81
C ASP A 342 -10.06 13.84 4.31
N PHE A 343 -9.02 13.76 5.15
CA PHE A 343 -8.34 14.95 5.69
C PHE A 343 -7.67 15.84 4.63
N ALA A 344 -7.43 15.31 3.42
CA ALA A 344 -6.85 16.06 2.33
C ALA A 344 -7.90 16.84 1.53
N THR A 345 -9.19 16.48 1.58
CA THR A 345 -10.23 17.13 0.74
C THR A 345 -11.44 17.61 1.51
N ASP A 346 -11.87 16.90 2.55
CA ASP A 346 -13.07 17.25 3.30
C ASP A 346 -12.85 18.48 4.19
N THR A 347 -13.91 19.29 4.33
CA THR A 347 -13.89 20.54 5.08
C THR A 347 -15.00 20.58 6.12
N VAL A 348 -14.76 21.28 7.21
CA VAL A 348 -15.70 21.41 8.33
C VAL A 348 -16.84 22.36 7.96
N THR A 349 -18.06 21.87 7.86
CA THR A 349 -19.26 22.67 7.51
C THR A 349 -20.23 22.88 8.67
N GLY A 350 -19.91 22.37 9.84
CA GLY A 350 -20.75 22.38 11.04
C GLY A 350 -20.08 21.64 12.19
N THR A 351 -20.65 21.73 13.40
CA THR A 351 -20.22 20.90 14.54
C THR A 351 -20.45 19.44 14.17
N MET A 352 -19.41 18.61 14.29
CA MET A 352 -19.44 17.22 13.84
C MET A 352 -18.63 16.30 14.74
N MET A 353 -18.94 15.02 14.65
CA MET A 353 -18.20 13.95 15.32
C MET A 353 -17.70 12.99 14.24
N LEU A 354 -16.41 12.69 14.26
CA LEU A 354 -15.79 11.68 13.39
C LEU A 354 -15.62 10.39 14.16
N TYR A 355 -15.90 9.26 13.52
CA TYR A 355 -15.95 7.94 14.15
C TYR A 355 -14.80 7.06 13.67
N ALA A 356 -14.05 6.46 14.59
CA ALA A 356 -12.97 5.54 14.27
C ALA A 356 -13.51 4.19 13.77
N LYS A 357 -12.97 3.71 12.65
CA LYS A 357 -13.21 2.33 12.17
C LYS A 357 -12.02 1.43 12.49
N TRP A 358 -12.36 0.20 12.87
CA TRP A 358 -11.42 -0.82 13.34
C TRP A 358 -11.62 -2.12 12.57
N ASP A 359 -10.55 -2.69 12.05
CA ASP A 359 -10.53 -4.04 11.50
C ASP A 359 -9.86 -4.99 12.50
N ALA A 360 -10.53 -6.09 12.84
CA ALA A 360 -9.96 -7.08 13.75
C ALA A 360 -8.71 -7.73 13.09
N MET A 361 -7.61 -7.79 13.83
CA MET A 361 -6.40 -8.46 13.36
C MET A 361 -6.62 -9.97 13.24
N ASN A 362 -5.92 -10.62 12.31
CA ASN A 362 -5.90 -12.07 12.18
C ASN A 362 -4.63 -12.63 12.81
N TYR A 363 -4.77 -13.73 13.53
CA TYR A 363 -3.68 -14.46 14.15
C TYR A 363 -3.60 -15.88 13.61
N ALA A 364 -2.37 -16.36 13.43
CA ALA A 364 -2.08 -17.70 12.96
C ALA A 364 -2.09 -18.70 14.12
N VAL A 365 -2.86 -19.77 13.95
CA VAL A 365 -2.81 -20.97 14.78
C VAL A 365 -2.08 -22.05 14.00
N THR A 366 -0.86 -22.38 14.42
CA THR A 366 -0.01 -23.38 13.79
C THR A 366 -0.17 -24.72 14.49
N PHE A 367 -0.45 -25.77 13.73
CA PHE A 367 -0.71 -27.13 14.22
C PHE A 367 0.50 -28.03 13.99
N ASP A 368 1.37 -28.11 15.01
CA ASP A 368 2.61 -28.87 14.97
C ASP A 368 2.38 -30.36 15.25
N LYS A 369 2.81 -31.23 14.32
CA LYS A 369 2.63 -32.68 14.44
C LYS A 369 3.38 -33.34 15.61
N ASN A 370 4.29 -32.62 16.26
CA ASN A 370 4.99 -32.99 17.48
C ASN A 370 5.55 -34.42 17.43
N GLY A 371 6.40 -34.67 16.42
CA GLY A 371 6.99 -35.99 16.17
C GLY A 371 6.09 -36.96 15.38
N GLY A 372 4.99 -36.49 14.78
CA GLY A 372 4.20 -37.24 13.81
C GLY A 372 4.92 -37.47 12.48
N ASP A 373 4.40 -38.40 11.68
CA ASP A 373 4.93 -38.75 10.36
C ASP A 373 4.36 -37.82 9.29
N ALA A 374 3.05 -37.63 9.28
CA ALA A 374 2.34 -36.71 8.38
C ALA A 374 1.89 -35.45 9.12
N ASP A 375 1.93 -34.30 8.43
CA ASP A 375 1.51 -33.01 8.98
C ASP A 375 -0.02 -32.92 9.12
N ALA A 376 -0.49 -32.04 9.99
CA ALA A 376 -1.91 -31.68 10.05
C ALA A 376 -2.31 -30.95 8.75
N ASN A 377 -3.57 -31.13 8.33
CA ASN A 377 -4.06 -30.50 7.10
C ASN A 377 -5.37 -29.72 7.34
N PRO A 378 -5.37 -28.38 7.23
CA PRO A 378 -4.20 -27.52 6.99
C PRO A 378 -3.29 -27.41 8.23
N ALA A 379 -2.00 -27.14 8.02
CA ALA A 379 -1.04 -26.96 9.12
C ALA A 379 -1.18 -25.61 9.85
N VAL A 380 -1.84 -24.63 9.22
CA VAL A 380 -2.10 -23.30 9.79
C VAL A 380 -3.55 -22.90 9.50
N ILE A 381 -4.22 -22.36 10.52
CA ILE A 381 -5.54 -21.73 10.40
C ILE A 381 -5.44 -20.30 10.94
N THR A 382 -6.15 -19.35 10.31
CA THR A 382 -6.24 -17.97 10.81
C THR A 382 -7.51 -17.76 11.62
N ALA A 383 -7.41 -17.05 12.74
CA ALA A 383 -8.56 -16.60 13.53
C ALA A 383 -8.49 -15.10 13.78
N VAL A 384 -9.64 -14.42 13.73
CA VAL A 384 -9.74 -13.00 14.12
C VAL A 384 -9.52 -12.85 15.62
N TYR A 385 -8.98 -11.70 16.05
CA TYR A 385 -8.74 -11.39 17.47
C TYR A 385 -9.95 -11.67 18.37
N GLY A 386 -9.75 -12.47 19.41
CA GLY A 386 -10.78 -12.90 20.36
C GLY A 386 -11.76 -13.94 19.80
N GLY A 387 -11.67 -14.27 18.51
CA GLY A 387 -12.41 -15.34 17.84
C GLY A 387 -11.81 -16.72 18.09
N ASN A 388 -12.35 -17.73 17.41
CA ASN A 388 -11.86 -19.11 17.48
C ASN A 388 -11.69 -19.70 16.07
N VAL A 389 -11.02 -20.85 15.99
CA VAL A 389 -10.71 -21.50 14.70
C VAL A 389 -11.89 -22.24 14.07
N GLY A 390 -12.98 -22.46 14.82
CA GLY A 390 -14.20 -23.11 14.35
C GLY A 390 -14.03 -24.59 14.01
N THR A 391 -13.37 -24.92 12.90
CA THR A 391 -13.09 -26.31 12.49
C THR A 391 -11.60 -26.60 12.63
N LEU A 392 -11.25 -27.64 13.39
CA LEU A 392 -9.87 -28.10 13.52
C LEU A 392 -9.39 -28.79 12.24
N PRO A 393 -8.07 -28.78 11.97
CA PRO A 393 -7.52 -29.49 10.82
C PRO A 393 -7.69 -31.00 10.96
N THR A 394 -7.54 -31.70 9.83
CA THR A 394 -7.39 -33.16 9.85
C THR A 394 -6.18 -33.52 10.71
N PRO A 395 -6.32 -34.40 11.72
CA PRO A 395 -5.22 -34.71 12.63
C PRO A 395 -4.00 -35.27 11.90
N PRO A 396 -2.78 -34.95 12.36
CA PRO A 396 -1.58 -35.61 11.87
C PRO A 396 -1.63 -37.11 12.21
N THR A 397 -0.78 -37.90 11.55
CA THR A 397 -0.64 -39.34 11.85
C THR A 397 0.75 -39.68 12.36
N ARG A 398 0.86 -40.68 13.22
CA ARG A 398 2.14 -41.20 13.72
C ARG A 398 2.07 -42.72 13.86
N THR A 399 3.01 -43.42 13.25
CA THR A 399 3.06 -44.88 13.22
C THR A 399 3.20 -45.44 14.64
N GLY A 400 2.24 -46.27 15.05
CA GLY A 400 2.21 -46.88 16.38
C GLY A 400 1.69 -45.98 17.50
N TYR A 401 1.07 -44.84 17.17
CA TYR A 401 0.45 -43.94 18.13
C TYR A 401 -0.92 -43.44 17.66
N SER A 402 -1.85 -43.33 18.60
CA SER A 402 -3.16 -42.69 18.43
C SER A 402 -3.11 -41.20 18.78
N PHE A 403 -3.72 -40.35 17.96
CA PHE A 403 -3.83 -38.91 18.21
C PHE A 403 -4.80 -38.62 19.37
N ALA A 404 -4.33 -37.94 20.41
CA ALA A 404 -5.06 -37.66 21.64
C ALA A 404 -5.65 -36.24 21.72
N GLY A 405 -5.17 -35.30 20.90
CA GLY A 405 -5.63 -33.91 20.88
C GLY A 405 -4.50 -32.90 20.68
N TRP A 406 -4.85 -31.61 20.76
CA TRP A 406 -3.92 -30.48 20.64
C TRP A 406 -3.67 -29.84 22.01
N ASN A 407 -2.43 -29.43 22.28
CA ASN A 407 -2.04 -28.77 23.53
C ASN A 407 -1.16 -27.56 23.26
N THR A 408 -1.24 -26.51 24.08
CA THR A 408 -0.42 -25.29 23.89
C THR A 408 1.08 -25.50 24.19
N LYS A 409 1.48 -26.67 24.71
CA LYS A 409 2.90 -27.05 24.90
C LYS A 409 3.19 -28.44 24.34
N ALA A 410 4.38 -28.60 23.74
CA ALA A 410 4.83 -29.85 23.13
C ALA A 410 4.86 -31.06 24.09
N ASN A 411 5.19 -30.82 25.37
CA ASN A 411 5.25 -31.85 26.42
C ASN A 411 3.88 -32.22 27.03
N GLY A 412 2.78 -31.64 26.52
CA GLY A 412 1.43 -31.90 27.01
C GLY A 412 1.05 -31.23 28.35
N GLN A 413 1.93 -30.40 28.92
CA GLN A 413 1.69 -29.68 30.19
C GLN A 413 1.07 -28.29 30.01
N GLY A 414 0.64 -27.94 28.79
CA GLY A 414 -0.10 -26.72 28.51
C GLY A 414 -1.60 -26.95 28.59
N ASP A 415 -2.35 -25.96 28.11
CA ASP A 415 -3.81 -26.02 28.07
C ASP A 415 -4.27 -26.83 26.85
N PRO A 416 -5.36 -27.61 26.96
CA PRO A 416 -6.00 -28.23 25.80
C PRO A 416 -6.49 -27.16 24.81
N PHE A 417 -6.12 -27.30 23.54
CA PHE A 417 -6.59 -26.42 22.48
C PHE A 417 -7.68 -27.11 21.67
N ASN A 418 -8.80 -26.42 21.44
CA ASN A 418 -9.92 -26.97 20.67
C ASN A 418 -10.58 -25.90 19.78
N ALA A 419 -11.56 -26.32 19.00
CA ALA A 419 -12.31 -25.48 18.06
C ALA A 419 -12.88 -24.17 18.65
N THR A 420 -13.13 -24.14 19.97
CA THR A 420 -13.76 -23.01 20.67
C THR A 420 -12.77 -22.16 21.46
N THR A 421 -11.49 -22.55 21.51
CA THR A 421 -10.46 -21.79 22.22
C THR A 421 -10.28 -20.42 21.56
N ALA A 422 -10.36 -19.35 22.36
CA ALA A 422 -10.18 -17.99 21.88
C ALA A 422 -8.73 -17.73 21.49
N VAL A 423 -8.51 -17.02 20.38
CA VAL A 423 -7.21 -16.70 19.82
C VAL A 423 -6.99 -15.19 19.93
N THR A 424 -5.99 -14.79 20.70
CA THR A 424 -5.65 -13.36 20.92
C THR A 424 -4.26 -12.98 20.40
N ALA A 425 -3.45 -13.97 20.01
CA ALA A 425 -2.11 -13.82 19.46
C ALA A 425 -1.77 -15.06 18.61
N ASP A 426 -0.69 -14.96 17.81
CA ASP A 426 -0.16 -16.11 17.10
C ASP A 426 0.23 -17.20 18.10
N ILE A 427 -0.19 -18.44 17.82
CA ILE A 427 0.02 -19.57 18.73
C ILE A 427 0.37 -20.83 17.95
N THR A 428 1.31 -21.61 18.49
CA THR A 428 1.59 -22.96 18.02
C THR A 428 1.03 -23.97 19.02
N VAL A 429 0.26 -24.93 18.51
CA VAL A 429 -0.34 -26.02 19.28
C VAL A 429 0.20 -27.35 18.79
N TYR A 430 0.41 -28.28 19.73
CA TYR A 430 1.19 -29.49 19.51
C TYR A 430 0.33 -30.73 19.66
N ALA A 431 0.42 -31.63 18.68
CA ALA A 431 -0.25 -32.92 18.70
C ALA A 431 0.22 -33.74 19.90
N GLN A 432 -0.72 -34.32 20.64
CA GLN A 432 -0.44 -35.24 21.73
C GLN A 432 -0.75 -36.67 21.29
N TRP A 433 0.08 -37.60 21.73
CA TRP A 433 0.12 -38.97 21.22
C TRP A 433 -0.02 -39.98 22.36
N THR A 434 -0.84 -41.00 22.14
CA THR A 434 -0.94 -42.18 23.00
C THR A 434 -0.34 -43.36 22.27
N ALA A 435 0.66 -44.02 22.87
CA ALA A 435 1.29 -45.20 22.25
C ALA A 435 0.28 -46.35 22.12
N ASP A 436 0.19 -46.95 20.93
CA ASP A 436 -0.71 -48.05 20.67
C ASP A 436 -0.22 -49.34 21.36
N PRO A 437 -1.13 -50.24 21.80
CA PRO A 437 -0.75 -51.52 22.36
C PRO A 437 -0.17 -52.44 21.27
N VAL A 438 0.89 -53.17 21.60
CA VAL A 438 1.49 -54.23 20.79
C VAL A 438 1.58 -55.52 21.59
N THR A 439 1.43 -56.66 20.93
CA THR A 439 1.41 -57.98 21.57
C THR A 439 2.69 -58.76 21.31
N VAL A 440 3.24 -59.37 22.37
CA VAL A 440 4.40 -60.25 22.30
C VAL A 440 3.95 -61.66 22.65
N THR A 441 4.03 -62.56 21.69
CA THR A 441 3.68 -63.97 21.86
C THR A 441 4.95 -64.79 22.10
N PHE A 442 4.96 -65.61 23.15
CA PHE A 442 6.11 -66.39 23.58
C PHE A 442 5.93 -67.86 23.21
N ASP A 443 6.61 -68.29 22.15
CA ASP A 443 6.57 -69.64 21.61
C ASP A 443 7.68 -70.51 22.20
N LYS A 444 7.29 -71.63 22.81
CA LYS A 444 8.20 -72.58 23.46
C LYS A 444 9.25 -73.22 22.54
N ASN A 445 9.11 -73.10 21.22
CA ASN A 445 10.08 -73.54 20.21
C ASN A 445 10.65 -74.94 20.49
N GLY A 446 9.75 -75.91 20.66
CA GLY A 446 10.09 -77.32 20.94
C GLY A 446 10.31 -77.66 22.42
N GLY A 447 9.94 -76.79 23.36
CA GLY A 447 9.89 -77.09 24.80
C GLY A 447 8.73 -78.02 25.20
N ASP A 448 8.83 -78.55 26.43
CA ASP A 448 7.93 -79.55 27.00
C ASP A 448 6.65 -78.91 27.59
N ALA A 449 6.68 -77.62 27.99
CA ALA A 449 5.55 -76.83 28.48
C ALA A 449 5.56 -75.39 27.89
N ASP A 450 4.37 -74.79 27.72
CA ASP A 450 4.22 -73.43 27.18
C ASP A 450 4.71 -72.36 28.19
N ALA A 451 5.08 -71.19 27.68
CA ALA A 451 5.40 -70.04 28.53
C ALA A 451 4.15 -69.49 29.23
N ASN A 452 4.31 -68.98 30.45
CA ASN A 452 3.20 -68.39 31.22
C ASN A 452 3.56 -66.98 31.74
N PRO A 453 2.84 -65.92 31.31
CA PRO A 453 1.78 -65.92 30.29
C PRO A 453 2.34 -66.12 28.88
N ALA A 454 1.56 -66.71 27.97
CA ALA A 454 1.97 -66.94 26.58
C ALA A 454 1.93 -65.66 25.72
N VAL A 455 1.19 -64.64 26.16
CA VAL A 455 1.09 -63.34 25.48
C VAL A 455 1.25 -62.23 26.52
N ILE A 456 2.04 -61.21 26.18
CA ILE A 456 2.17 -59.97 26.95
C ILE A 456 1.78 -58.80 26.04
N THR A 457 0.93 -57.90 26.53
CA THR A 457 0.66 -56.61 25.88
C THR A 457 1.66 -55.59 26.40
N ALA A 458 2.44 -55.02 25.49
CA ALA A 458 3.32 -53.88 25.72
C ALA A 458 2.80 -52.65 24.94
N VAL A 459 3.48 -51.52 25.07
CA VAL A 459 3.20 -50.31 24.27
C VAL A 459 4.24 -50.16 23.17
N TYR A 460 3.82 -49.66 22.00
CA TYR A 460 4.68 -49.46 20.85
C TYR A 460 5.95 -48.65 21.19
N GLY A 461 7.11 -49.17 20.80
CA GLY A 461 8.44 -48.61 21.09
C GLY A 461 8.91 -48.79 22.54
N GLY A 462 8.05 -49.31 23.42
CA GLY A 462 8.36 -49.59 24.82
C GLY A 462 8.95 -50.97 25.05
N ASN A 463 9.49 -51.16 26.25
CA ASN A 463 10.05 -52.43 26.69
C ASN A 463 8.95 -53.36 27.20
N VAL A 464 9.11 -54.67 26.97
CA VAL A 464 8.16 -55.69 27.44
C VAL A 464 8.12 -55.81 28.97
N GLY A 465 9.18 -55.38 29.65
CA GLY A 465 9.26 -55.45 31.11
C GLY A 465 9.42 -56.89 31.59
N THR A 466 8.54 -57.34 32.49
CA THR A 466 8.65 -58.67 33.09
C THR A 466 8.32 -59.77 32.07
N LEU A 467 9.33 -60.57 31.71
CA LEU A 467 9.16 -61.70 30.80
C LEU A 467 8.37 -62.86 31.47
N PRO A 468 7.77 -63.75 30.66
CA PRO A 468 7.14 -64.96 31.17
C PRO A 468 8.13 -65.87 31.88
N THR A 469 7.59 -66.74 32.73
CA THR A 469 8.38 -67.84 33.30
C THR A 469 8.97 -68.71 32.18
N PRO A 470 10.28 -69.03 32.21
CA PRO A 470 10.92 -69.76 31.11
C PRO A 470 10.28 -71.14 30.87
N PRO A 471 10.03 -71.54 29.61
CA PRO A 471 9.61 -72.89 29.30
C PRO A 471 10.74 -73.88 29.61
N ILE A 472 10.39 -75.14 29.81
CA ILE A 472 11.35 -76.20 30.15
C ILE A 472 11.57 -77.09 28.93
N ARG A 473 12.82 -77.48 28.66
CA ARG A 473 13.18 -78.49 27.67
C ARG A 473 14.26 -79.41 28.20
N THR A 474 13.96 -80.70 28.27
CA THR A 474 14.87 -81.70 28.83
C THR A 474 16.19 -81.80 28.03
N GLY A 475 17.34 -81.74 28.72
CA GLY A 475 18.68 -81.91 28.12
C GLY A 475 19.35 -80.65 27.57
N TYR A 476 18.69 -79.49 27.67
CA TYR A 476 19.19 -78.20 27.21
C TYR A 476 19.00 -77.13 28.29
N THR A 477 19.85 -76.12 28.31
CA THR A 477 19.65 -74.95 29.17
C THR A 477 18.92 -73.88 28.37
N PHE A 478 17.85 -73.32 28.95
CA PHE A 478 17.17 -72.17 28.37
C PHE A 478 18.16 -71.01 28.26
N ALA A 479 18.47 -70.61 27.03
CA ALA A 479 19.48 -69.63 26.72
C ALA A 479 18.90 -68.21 26.58
N GLY A 480 17.57 -68.08 26.48
CA GLY A 480 16.89 -66.81 26.27
C GLY A 480 15.80 -66.90 25.20
N TRP A 481 15.15 -65.77 24.92
CA TRP A 481 14.18 -65.65 23.83
C TRP A 481 14.87 -65.07 22.59
N ASN A 482 14.40 -65.43 21.39
CA ASN A 482 14.90 -64.84 20.15
C ASN A 482 13.77 -64.65 19.14
N PRO A 483 13.77 -63.56 18.34
CA PRO A 483 12.77 -63.33 17.29
C PRO A 483 12.71 -64.42 16.21
N LYS A 484 13.77 -65.23 16.07
CA LYS A 484 13.85 -66.32 15.09
C LYS A 484 13.92 -67.68 15.79
N THR A 485 13.25 -68.67 15.21
CA THR A 485 13.29 -70.07 15.67
C THR A 485 14.70 -70.66 15.71
N THR A 486 15.61 -70.17 14.87
CA THR A 486 17.01 -70.61 14.76
C THR A 486 17.96 -70.03 15.80
N GLY A 487 17.52 -69.02 16.57
CA GLY A 487 18.35 -68.33 17.56
C GLY A 487 19.39 -67.38 16.97
N GLN A 488 19.36 -67.12 15.66
CA GLN A 488 20.25 -66.17 15.00
C GLN A 488 19.75 -64.73 15.14
N GLY A 489 20.66 -63.83 15.53
CA GLY A 489 20.38 -62.41 15.75
C GLY A 489 20.33 -62.06 17.22
N ASP A 490 20.01 -60.80 17.53
CA ASP A 490 20.07 -60.30 18.89
C ASP A 490 19.04 -60.98 19.81
N PRO A 491 19.41 -61.29 21.06
CA PRO A 491 18.51 -61.93 22.02
C PRO A 491 17.38 -60.99 22.43
N PHE A 492 16.16 -61.53 22.47
CA PHE A 492 14.98 -60.84 22.98
C PHE A 492 14.94 -60.95 24.51
N ASN A 493 14.82 -59.80 25.17
CA ASN A 493 14.87 -59.70 26.62
C ASN A 493 13.90 -58.63 27.16
N ALA A 494 13.83 -58.49 28.48
CA ALA A 494 12.95 -57.56 29.18
C ALA A 494 13.08 -56.10 28.72
N THR A 495 14.25 -55.73 28.19
CA THR A 495 14.58 -54.37 27.71
C THR A 495 14.49 -54.24 26.19
N THR A 496 14.04 -55.28 25.48
CA THR A 496 13.84 -55.21 24.03
C THR A 496 12.61 -54.38 23.72
N ALA A 497 12.81 -53.32 22.93
CA ALA A 497 11.73 -52.48 22.44
C ALA A 497 10.90 -53.24 21.40
N VAL A 498 9.58 -53.11 21.48
CA VAL A 498 8.65 -53.79 20.55
C VAL A 498 7.88 -52.77 19.72
N THR A 499 7.96 -52.89 18.40
CA THR A 499 7.36 -51.94 17.44
C THR A 499 6.31 -52.59 16.55
N ALA A 500 5.97 -53.86 16.79
CA ALA A 500 4.91 -54.57 16.10
C ALA A 500 4.52 -55.80 16.93
N ASP A 501 3.38 -56.40 16.61
CA ASP A 501 3.06 -57.73 17.10
C ASP A 501 4.16 -58.71 16.69
N ILE A 502 4.75 -59.39 17.67
CA ILE A 502 5.91 -60.23 17.46
C ILE A 502 5.75 -61.56 18.18
N THR A 503 6.18 -62.63 17.52
CA THR A 503 6.36 -63.94 18.16
C THR A 503 7.84 -64.15 18.41
N VAL A 504 8.19 -64.51 19.66
CA VAL A 504 9.57 -64.80 20.06
C VAL A 504 9.67 -66.25 20.53
N TYR A 505 10.80 -66.87 20.23
CA TYR A 505 11.01 -68.31 20.31
C TYR A 505 12.07 -68.63 21.36
N ALA A 506 11.78 -69.59 22.23
CA ALA A 506 12.74 -70.05 23.23
C ALA A 506 13.99 -70.63 22.57
N GLN A 507 15.17 -70.23 23.04
CA GLN A 507 16.46 -70.70 22.57
C GLN A 507 17.14 -71.58 23.59
N TRP A 508 17.98 -72.47 23.08
CA TRP A 508 18.52 -73.59 23.83
C TRP A 508 20.00 -73.71 23.53
N THR A 509 20.85 -73.61 24.55
CA THR A 509 22.27 -73.89 24.40
C THR A 509 22.57 -75.34 24.77
N ALA A 510 23.26 -76.01 23.86
CA ALA A 510 24.11 -77.14 24.21
C ALA A 510 25.43 -76.58 24.74
N ASN A 511 25.91 -77.06 25.87
CA ASN A 511 26.96 -76.39 26.66
C ASN A 511 28.39 -76.44 26.03
N SER A 512 28.98 -75.34 25.48
CA SER A 512 30.46 -75.00 25.36
C SER A 512 30.80 -73.71 24.50
N GLY A 513 31.89 -72.91 24.73
CA GLY A 513 32.13 -71.56 24.08
C GLY A 513 33.56 -71.02 23.74
N GLY A 514 33.68 -69.73 23.30
CA GLY A 514 34.94 -68.90 23.16
C GLY A 514 35.05 -67.88 21.96
N SER A 515 35.70 -66.70 22.12
CA SER A 515 35.60 -65.40 21.34
C SER A 515 36.94 -64.75 20.82
N SER A 516 36.87 -63.76 19.89
CA SER A 516 37.58 -62.43 19.83
C SER A 516 38.28 -61.96 18.50
N ASN A 517 38.73 -60.68 18.43
CA ASN A 517 38.66 -59.69 17.29
C ASN A 517 39.93 -58.75 17.14
N GLY A 518 40.13 -57.99 16.02
CA GLY A 518 40.75 -56.61 16.00
C GLY A 518 41.74 -56.12 14.88
N GLY A 519 41.68 -54.82 14.47
CA GLY A 519 42.84 -53.92 14.11
C GLY A 519 42.83 -52.92 12.89
N VAL A 520 43.56 -51.76 13.00
CA VAL A 520 44.41 -50.99 11.99
C VAL A 520 44.19 -49.43 11.72
N SER A 521 45.23 -48.71 11.19
CA SER A 521 45.80 -47.30 11.24
C SER A 521 45.71 -46.32 9.99
N SER A 522 46.38 -45.11 9.97
CA SER A 522 46.20 -43.88 9.09
C SER A 522 47.46 -43.29 8.28
N PRO A 523 47.35 -42.37 7.24
CA PRO A 523 48.48 -41.86 6.36
C PRO A 523 48.59 -40.31 5.94
N SER A 524 49.36 -39.99 4.85
CA SER A 524 50.26 -38.85 4.40
C SER A 524 49.75 -37.64 3.50
N CYS A 525 50.58 -36.60 3.24
CA CYS A 525 50.32 -35.24 2.64
C CYS A 525 50.07 -35.05 1.12
N ASP A 526 50.34 -36.01 0.25
CA ASP A 526 50.20 -35.81 -1.21
C ASP A 526 48.83 -36.24 -1.77
N ALA A 527 47.92 -36.68 -0.90
CA ALA A 527 46.55 -37.02 -1.28
C ALA A 527 45.65 -35.79 -1.11
N LYS A 528 44.89 -35.41 -2.17
CA LYS A 528 43.70 -34.57 -1.98
C LYS A 528 42.73 -35.37 -1.12
N VAL A 529 42.67 -35.07 0.17
CA VAL A 529 41.82 -35.80 1.12
C VAL A 529 40.40 -35.32 0.90
N ILE A 530 39.50 -36.24 0.55
CA ILE A 530 38.07 -35.97 0.40
C ILE A 530 37.35 -36.66 1.55
N SER A 531 36.55 -35.90 2.30
CA SER A 531 35.68 -36.43 3.34
C SER A 531 34.23 -35.98 3.13
N THR A 532 33.27 -36.83 3.51
CA THR A 532 31.83 -36.57 3.36
C THR A 532 31.05 -36.61 4.67
N ASP A 533 31.72 -36.84 5.80
CA ASP A 533 31.12 -36.97 7.13
C ASP A 533 31.23 -35.67 7.97
N GLY A 534 31.63 -34.56 7.34
CA GLY A 534 31.85 -33.28 8.00
C GLY A 534 33.17 -33.18 8.76
N LYS A 535 34.05 -34.19 8.76
CA LYS A 535 35.34 -34.17 9.46
C LYS A 535 36.50 -34.35 8.50
N LEU A 536 37.56 -33.57 8.67
CA LEU A 536 38.75 -33.66 7.82
C LEU A 536 40.01 -33.34 8.61
N THR A 537 41.00 -34.23 8.52
CA THR A 537 42.36 -33.93 8.97
C THR A 537 43.27 -33.87 7.75
N LEU A 538 43.84 -32.68 7.53
CA LEU A 538 44.86 -32.46 6.52
C LEU A 538 46.21 -32.31 7.21
N PRO A 539 47.23 -33.03 6.75
CA PRO A 539 48.58 -32.86 7.27
C PRO A 539 49.16 -31.52 6.81
N THR A 540 50.33 -31.15 7.35
CA THR A 540 50.97 -29.87 7.04
C THR A 540 51.08 -29.67 5.53
N CYS A 541 50.58 -28.53 5.03
CA CYS A 541 50.46 -28.14 3.61
C CYS A 541 49.43 -28.85 2.72
N GLY A 542 48.71 -29.87 3.22
CA GLY A 542 47.71 -30.63 2.46
C GLY A 542 46.55 -29.77 1.96
N GLY A 543 46.06 -30.06 0.76
CA GLY A 543 44.79 -29.55 0.23
C GLY A 543 43.72 -30.63 0.32
N GLY A 544 42.45 -30.24 0.43
CA GLY A 544 41.38 -31.21 0.62
C GLY A 544 39.99 -30.62 0.45
N GLU A 545 39.02 -31.52 0.45
CA GLU A 545 37.61 -31.20 0.30
C GLU A 545 36.82 -31.94 1.38
N VAL A 546 35.97 -31.24 2.12
CA VAL A 546 35.12 -31.86 3.14
C VAL A 546 33.69 -31.40 2.95
N SER A 547 32.76 -32.36 2.93
CA SER A 547 31.33 -32.08 2.89
C SER A 547 30.63 -32.67 4.10
N LEU A 548 29.51 -32.06 4.47
CA LEU A 548 28.51 -32.64 5.36
C LEU A 548 27.28 -32.96 4.52
N GLY A 549 27.19 -34.21 4.08
CA GLY A 549 26.18 -34.64 3.11
C GLY A 549 26.25 -33.84 1.81
N LYS A 550 25.07 -33.45 1.29
CA LYS A 550 24.91 -32.59 0.10
C LYS A 550 24.78 -31.10 0.44
N ASP A 551 24.81 -30.76 1.72
CA ASP A 551 24.35 -29.45 2.20
C ASP A 551 25.47 -28.41 2.29
N VAL A 552 26.66 -28.81 2.72
CA VAL A 552 27.83 -27.91 2.82
C VAL A 552 29.07 -28.61 2.29
N THR A 553 29.91 -27.87 1.56
CA THR A 553 31.23 -28.32 1.09
C THR A 553 32.27 -27.23 1.33
N VAL A 554 33.43 -27.61 1.84
CA VAL A 554 34.58 -26.74 2.09
C VAL A 554 35.75 -27.24 1.25
N ILE A 555 36.31 -26.37 0.40
CA ILE A 555 37.46 -26.68 -0.45
C ILE A 555 38.66 -25.89 0.03
N ILE A 556 39.66 -26.60 0.56
CA ILE A 556 40.89 -26.04 1.11
C ILE A 556 42.00 -26.18 0.06
N PRO A 557 42.51 -25.09 -0.51
CA PRO A 557 43.60 -25.18 -1.48
C PRO A 557 44.92 -25.56 -0.79
N THR A 558 45.78 -26.28 -1.51
CA THR A 558 47.13 -26.65 -1.03
C THR A 558 47.90 -25.41 -0.55
N GLY A 559 48.46 -25.51 0.66
CA GLY A 559 49.17 -24.41 1.31
C GLY A 559 48.27 -23.30 1.90
N ALA A 560 46.97 -23.53 2.09
CA ALA A 560 46.11 -22.64 2.88
C ALA A 560 46.52 -22.58 4.37
N SER A 561 47.12 -23.65 4.88
CA SER A 561 47.67 -23.78 6.24
C SER A 561 49.13 -24.25 6.18
N ASP A 562 49.97 -23.75 7.10
CA ASP A 562 51.35 -24.20 7.32
C ASP A 562 51.49 -25.23 8.45
N ARG A 563 50.37 -25.62 9.06
CA ARG A 563 50.25 -26.60 10.12
C ARG A 563 49.15 -27.62 9.81
N GLU A 564 49.13 -28.73 10.54
CA GLU A 564 48.05 -29.73 10.43
C GLU A 564 46.70 -29.06 10.72
N LEU A 565 45.73 -29.24 9.82
CA LEU A 565 44.39 -28.71 9.93
C LEU A 565 43.43 -29.85 10.27
N THR A 566 42.79 -29.76 11.43
CA THR A 566 41.59 -30.56 11.72
C THR A 566 40.38 -29.65 11.62
N LEU A 567 39.42 -30.03 10.77
CA LEU A 567 38.21 -29.30 10.47
C LEU A 567 36.98 -30.15 10.82
N THR A 568 35.99 -29.52 11.45
CA THR A 568 34.66 -30.12 11.69
C THR A 568 33.57 -29.19 11.18
N ILE A 569 32.58 -29.74 10.48
CA ILE A 569 31.35 -29.08 10.07
C ILE A 569 30.21 -29.67 10.90
N GLU A 570 29.51 -28.84 11.68
CA GLU A 570 28.37 -29.27 12.48
C GLU A 570 27.13 -28.45 12.12
N LYS A 571 25.97 -29.10 12.08
CA LYS A 571 24.68 -28.41 11.94
C LYS A 571 24.24 -27.94 13.32
N VAL A 572 24.05 -26.64 13.50
CA VAL A 572 23.62 -26.06 14.78
C VAL A 572 22.14 -26.40 15.01
N LEU A 573 21.85 -27.17 16.07
CA LEU A 573 20.50 -27.64 16.38
C LEU A 573 19.74 -26.68 17.32
N ASP A 574 20.45 -26.02 18.23
CA ASP A 574 19.90 -25.00 19.11
C ASP A 574 20.29 -23.61 18.62
N THR A 575 19.31 -22.90 18.08
CA THR A 575 19.49 -21.57 17.49
C THR A 575 18.72 -20.50 18.28
N GLN A 576 18.31 -20.78 19.53
CA GLN A 576 17.52 -19.84 20.34
C GLN A 576 18.34 -18.61 20.78
N GLU A 577 19.64 -18.77 20.99
CA GLU A 577 20.52 -17.70 21.45
C GLU A 577 21.18 -16.89 20.32
N LEU A 578 20.98 -17.28 19.06
CA LEU A 578 21.52 -16.56 17.91
C LEU A 578 20.48 -15.54 17.40
N PRO A 579 20.79 -14.22 17.34
CA PRO A 579 19.88 -13.21 16.82
C PRO A 579 19.72 -13.41 15.31
N THR A 580 18.77 -14.24 14.93
CA THR A 580 18.57 -14.67 13.55
C THR A 580 17.10 -14.54 13.19
N GLU A 581 16.80 -13.76 12.16
CA GLU A 581 15.47 -13.73 11.54
C GLU A 581 15.21 -15.09 10.87
N ARG A 582 14.65 -16.03 11.62
CA ARG A 582 14.51 -17.44 11.21
C ARG A 582 13.70 -17.62 9.91
N ASP A 583 12.86 -16.65 9.60
CA ASP A 583 12.07 -16.60 8.38
C ASP A 583 12.90 -16.29 7.14
N LYS A 584 14.05 -15.61 7.30
CA LYS A 584 15.00 -15.30 6.22
C LYS A 584 16.01 -16.41 5.95
N LEU A 585 16.09 -17.47 6.77
CA LEU A 585 17.06 -18.55 6.54
C LEU A 585 16.67 -19.40 5.33
N ALA A 586 17.53 -19.43 4.31
CA ALA A 586 17.42 -20.31 3.15
C ALA A 586 18.23 -21.62 3.30
N SER A 587 19.07 -21.72 4.34
CA SER A 587 19.76 -22.96 4.75
C SER A 587 19.75 -23.12 6.27
N PRO A 588 20.08 -24.32 6.81
CA PRO A 588 20.47 -24.44 8.21
C PRO A 588 21.72 -23.61 8.54
N ILE A 589 21.94 -23.39 9.84
CA ILE A 589 23.16 -22.80 10.37
C ILE A 589 24.20 -23.91 10.56
N TYR A 590 25.40 -23.69 10.03
CA TYR A 590 26.52 -24.61 10.16
C TYR A 590 27.66 -23.94 10.93
N GLU A 591 28.15 -24.59 11.96
CA GLU A 591 29.37 -24.21 12.64
C GLU A 591 30.55 -24.94 12.00
N ILE A 592 31.51 -24.18 11.50
CA ILE A 592 32.74 -24.73 10.94
C ILE A 592 33.87 -24.39 11.89
N LEU A 593 34.54 -25.41 12.40
CA LEU A 593 35.62 -25.27 13.37
C LEU A 593 36.95 -25.69 12.76
N LYS A 594 38.03 -25.03 13.21
CA LYS A 594 39.40 -25.43 12.94
C LYS A 594 40.24 -25.41 14.21
N ASN A 595 41.26 -26.25 14.27
CA ASN A 595 42.13 -26.46 15.43
C ASN A 595 43.12 -25.33 15.75
N PHE A 596 43.00 -24.15 15.11
CA PHE A 596 43.85 -22.98 15.38
C PHE A 596 43.09 -21.68 15.09
N PRO A 597 43.36 -20.56 15.80
CA PRO A 597 42.58 -19.33 15.65
C PRO A 597 42.95 -18.47 14.44
N GLU A 598 44.18 -18.53 13.92
CA GLU A 598 44.70 -17.60 12.89
C GLU A 598 44.05 -17.78 11.50
N ASN A 599 43.92 -16.71 10.71
CA ASN A 599 43.37 -16.77 9.35
C ASN A 599 44.21 -17.66 8.41
N PHE A 600 43.56 -18.27 7.42
CA PHE A 600 44.23 -19.03 6.37
C PHE A 600 45.14 -18.13 5.53
N LYS A 601 46.26 -18.68 5.07
CA LYS A 601 47.22 -17.98 4.19
C LYS A 601 46.72 -17.81 2.76
N LYS A 602 45.77 -18.66 2.35
CA LYS A 602 45.03 -18.57 1.08
C LYS A 602 43.53 -18.67 1.39
N PRO A 603 42.66 -17.94 0.66
CA PRO A 603 41.23 -18.09 0.82
C PRO A 603 40.77 -19.55 0.61
N VAL A 604 39.80 -19.97 1.41
CA VAL A 604 39.12 -21.26 1.35
C VAL A 604 37.74 -21.03 0.72
N THR A 605 37.29 -21.95 -0.13
CA THR A 605 35.97 -21.85 -0.75
C THR A 605 34.93 -22.60 0.08
N LEU A 606 33.84 -21.94 0.45
CA LEU A 606 32.66 -22.55 1.05
C LEU A 606 31.55 -22.65 0.00
N ILE A 607 30.84 -23.77 -0.03
CA ILE A 607 29.70 -24.01 -0.93
C ILE A 607 28.52 -24.52 -0.10
N PHE A 608 27.44 -23.75 -0.06
CA PHE A 608 26.22 -24.09 0.66
C PHE A 608 25.11 -24.46 -0.32
N ALA A 609 24.39 -25.54 -0.06
CA ALA A 609 23.08 -25.76 -0.62
C ALA A 609 22.06 -24.90 0.13
N PHE A 610 21.16 -24.30 -0.61
CA PHE A 610 20.01 -23.59 -0.06
C PHE A 610 18.73 -24.15 -0.67
N ASP A 611 17.60 -23.93 0.00
CA ASP A 611 16.28 -24.31 -0.49
C ASP A 611 15.69 -23.17 -1.34
N PRO A 612 15.59 -23.31 -2.68
CA PRO A 612 15.05 -22.26 -3.52
C PRO A 612 13.59 -21.91 -3.21
N SER A 613 12.82 -22.82 -2.60
CA SER A 613 11.42 -22.56 -2.22
C SER A 613 11.28 -21.59 -1.04
N ARG A 614 12.37 -21.38 -0.29
CA ARG A 614 12.43 -20.39 0.80
C ARG A 614 12.79 -18.98 0.30
N LEU A 615 13.07 -18.82 -0.99
CA LEU A 615 13.25 -17.50 -1.61
C LEU A 615 11.97 -17.05 -2.29
N LYS A 616 11.60 -15.80 -2.04
CA LYS A 616 10.59 -15.09 -2.84
C LYS A 616 11.21 -14.65 -4.18
N ASP A 617 10.39 -14.37 -5.19
CA ASP A 617 10.85 -13.90 -6.51
C ASP A 617 11.70 -12.61 -6.43
N THR A 618 11.50 -11.83 -5.37
CA THR A 618 12.22 -10.58 -5.06
C THR A 618 13.53 -10.81 -4.30
N GLN A 619 13.90 -12.04 -3.96
CA GLN A 619 15.03 -12.36 -3.07
C GLN A 619 16.16 -13.12 -3.79
N VAL A 620 17.38 -13.02 -3.26
CA VAL A 620 18.59 -13.75 -3.66
C VAL A 620 19.25 -14.41 -2.45
N PRO A 621 19.88 -15.57 -2.63
CA PRO A 621 20.59 -16.24 -1.55
C PRO A 621 21.91 -15.51 -1.30
N VAL A 622 22.22 -15.21 -0.05
CA VAL A 622 23.45 -14.54 0.37
C VAL A 622 24.04 -15.26 1.58
N VAL A 623 25.35 -15.48 1.59
CA VAL A 623 26.03 -16.13 2.72
C VAL A 623 26.37 -15.08 3.79
N PHE A 624 26.02 -15.39 5.04
CA PHE A 624 26.41 -14.60 6.21
C PHE A 624 27.31 -15.44 7.12
N TYR A 625 28.19 -14.76 7.85
CA TYR A 625 28.95 -15.34 8.96
C TYR A 625 28.55 -14.67 10.28
N TYR A 626 28.60 -15.41 11.38
CA TYR A 626 28.33 -14.85 12.70
C TYR A 626 29.61 -14.25 13.30
N ASP A 627 29.58 -12.94 13.57
CA ASP A 627 30.65 -12.22 14.27
C ASP A 627 30.47 -12.42 15.78
N GLU A 628 31.21 -13.38 16.35
CA GLU A 628 31.16 -13.74 17.77
C GLU A 628 31.51 -12.57 18.72
N ALA A 629 32.28 -11.58 18.25
CA ALA A 629 32.65 -10.42 19.09
C ALA A 629 31.51 -9.41 19.19
N LYS A 630 30.76 -9.23 18.09
CA LYS A 630 29.60 -8.32 18.01
C LYS A 630 28.28 -9.00 18.35
N LYS A 631 28.25 -10.33 18.33
CA LYS A 631 27.06 -11.17 18.42
C LYS A 631 26.05 -10.90 17.29
N GLU A 632 26.51 -10.59 16.09
CA GLU A 632 25.69 -10.21 14.94
C GLU A 632 26.06 -11.00 13.67
N TRP A 633 25.11 -11.13 12.73
CA TRP A 633 25.37 -11.71 11.41
C TRP A 633 25.95 -10.67 10.45
N ALA A 634 27.07 -10.99 9.82
CA ALA A 634 27.76 -10.15 8.86
C ALA A 634 27.69 -10.75 7.43
N LYS A 635 27.31 -9.91 6.47
CA LYS A 635 27.13 -10.27 5.06
C LYS A 635 28.46 -10.54 4.36
N ILE A 636 28.54 -11.60 3.55
CA ILE A 636 29.66 -11.88 2.66
C ILE A 636 29.27 -11.51 1.22
N SER A 637 29.92 -10.48 0.68
CA SER A 637 29.71 -10.02 -0.70
C SER A 637 30.47 -10.87 -1.72
N GLY A 638 29.93 -11.02 -2.93
CA GLY A 638 30.62 -11.65 -4.07
C GLY A 638 30.41 -13.16 -4.24
N GLY A 639 29.34 -13.73 -3.67
CA GLY A 639 29.00 -15.15 -3.85
C GLY A 639 28.60 -15.52 -5.28
N LYS A 640 29.03 -16.70 -5.75
CA LYS A 640 28.65 -17.24 -7.07
C LYS A 640 27.58 -18.30 -6.92
N ILE A 641 26.48 -18.16 -7.66
CA ILE A 641 25.32 -19.05 -7.60
C ILE A 641 25.33 -19.99 -8.81
N GLU A 642 25.24 -21.29 -8.55
CA GLU A 642 25.06 -22.33 -9.57
C GLU A 642 23.94 -23.29 -9.13
N GLY A 643 22.76 -23.16 -9.75
CA GLY A 643 21.57 -23.92 -9.36
C GLY A 643 21.10 -23.55 -7.95
N ASN A 644 20.95 -24.55 -7.07
CA ASN A 644 20.57 -24.38 -5.66
C ASN A 644 21.79 -24.28 -4.72
N ARG A 645 22.96 -23.90 -5.24
CA ARG A 645 24.20 -23.78 -4.46
C ARG A 645 24.80 -22.39 -4.61
N ILE A 646 25.33 -21.86 -3.51
CA ILE A 646 26.07 -20.60 -3.46
C ILE A 646 27.48 -20.86 -2.94
N SER A 647 28.48 -20.26 -3.60
CA SER A 647 29.89 -20.37 -3.22
C SER A 647 30.51 -19.02 -2.85
N VAL A 648 31.30 -18.99 -1.78
CA VAL A 648 32.03 -17.79 -1.29
C VAL A 648 33.46 -18.13 -0.89
N GLU A 649 34.36 -17.14 -0.96
CA GLU A 649 35.73 -17.27 -0.46
C GLU A 649 35.85 -16.62 0.93
N VAL A 650 36.42 -17.36 1.89
CA VAL A 650 36.63 -16.89 3.26
C VAL A 650 38.06 -17.18 3.70
N ASN A 651 38.53 -16.51 4.74
CA ASN A 651 39.86 -16.72 5.32
C ASN A 651 39.82 -17.15 6.80
N HIS A 652 38.64 -17.32 7.37
CA HIS A 652 38.41 -17.79 8.74
C HIS A 652 37.14 -18.64 8.80
N PHE A 653 36.93 -19.33 9.92
CA PHE A 653 35.71 -20.11 10.16
C PHE A 653 35.03 -19.68 11.47
N THR A 654 33.71 -19.80 11.47
CA THR A 654 32.75 -19.47 12.54
C THR A 654 31.43 -20.19 12.18
N LYS A 655 30.28 -19.65 12.59
CA LYS A 655 28.95 -20.07 12.13
C LYS A 655 28.58 -19.37 10.84
N PHE A 656 28.03 -20.12 9.88
CA PHE A 656 27.59 -19.64 8.58
C PHE A 656 26.17 -20.09 8.27
N ALA A 657 25.44 -19.27 7.51
CA ALA A 657 24.16 -19.65 6.93
C ALA A 657 23.87 -18.86 5.65
N VAL A 658 22.95 -19.37 4.84
CA VAL A 658 22.42 -18.68 3.66
C VAL A 658 21.12 -17.99 4.05
N PHE A 659 21.03 -16.70 3.79
CA PHE A 659 19.83 -15.88 3.99
C PHE A 659 19.19 -15.56 2.64
N ALA A 660 17.87 -15.51 2.62
CA ALA A 660 17.06 -14.94 1.55
C ALA A 660 17.03 -13.43 1.76
N GLU A 661 17.99 -12.75 1.13
CA GLU A 661 18.06 -11.29 1.11
C GLU A 661 17.19 -10.79 -0.02
N ASP A 662 16.50 -9.67 0.18
CA ASP A 662 15.88 -8.99 -0.95
C ASP A 662 16.99 -8.68 -1.97
N LYS A 663 16.72 -9.00 -3.24
CA LYS A 663 17.49 -8.45 -4.36
C LYS A 663 17.64 -6.98 -4.05
N GLU A 664 18.81 -6.38 -4.26
CA GLU A 664 18.88 -4.92 -4.28
C GLU A 664 17.89 -4.46 -5.35
N VAL A 665 16.69 -4.09 -4.90
CA VAL A 665 15.60 -3.71 -5.77
C VAL A 665 15.87 -2.25 -6.10
N THR A 666 16.12 -1.99 -7.38
CA THR A 666 15.51 -0.84 -8.02
C THR A 666 13.99 -0.95 -7.82
N GLU A 667 13.51 -0.47 -6.67
CA GLU A 667 12.13 -0.25 -6.21
C GLU A 667 11.11 -1.43 -6.27
N PRO A 668 10.32 -1.66 -5.20
CA PRO A 668 9.15 -2.54 -5.24
C PRO A 668 7.98 -1.91 -6.01
N ALA A 669 7.05 -2.78 -6.44
CA ALA A 669 5.89 -2.47 -7.26
C ALA A 669 4.97 -1.38 -6.68
N GLN A 670 4.49 -0.53 -7.59
CA GLN A 670 3.65 0.64 -7.41
C GLN A 670 2.29 0.32 -6.75
N ASP A 671 1.89 1.20 -5.83
CA ASP A 671 0.50 1.39 -5.42
C ASP A 671 -0.32 1.91 -6.64
N PRO A 672 -1.35 1.18 -7.11
CA PRO A 672 -2.16 1.62 -8.26
C PRO A 672 -3.02 2.88 -7.97
N ALA A 673 -3.03 3.41 -6.75
CA ALA A 673 -3.79 4.60 -6.37
C ALA A 673 -3.02 5.94 -6.45
N LYS A 674 -1.71 5.95 -6.76
CA LYS A 674 -0.90 7.18 -6.77
C LYS A 674 -0.15 7.34 -8.11
N PRO A 675 -0.26 8.48 -8.81
CA PRO A 675 0.36 8.65 -10.12
C PRO A 675 1.88 8.56 -10.04
N GLU A 676 2.49 7.84 -10.99
CA GLU A 676 3.94 7.71 -11.14
C GLU A 676 4.56 9.10 -11.35
N ILE A 677 5.36 9.55 -10.37
CA ILE A 677 6.01 10.85 -10.44
C ILE A 677 7.32 10.70 -11.22
N SER A 678 7.24 10.93 -12.54
CA SER A 678 8.39 10.91 -13.45
C SER A 678 8.97 12.32 -13.64
N PHE A 679 10.24 12.53 -13.25
CA PHE A 679 11.01 13.73 -13.62
C PHE A 679 11.91 13.47 -14.82
N ARG A 680 11.96 14.44 -15.74
CA ARG A 680 12.69 14.28 -17.02
C ARG A 680 14.21 14.35 -16.90
N ASP A 681 14.73 14.81 -15.77
CA ASP A 681 16.13 15.21 -15.59
C ASP A 681 16.86 14.44 -14.47
N ILE A 682 16.25 13.39 -13.94
CA ILE A 682 16.86 12.54 -12.91
C ILE A 682 17.37 11.19 -13.43
N ALA A 683 16.98 10.81 -14.65
CA ALA A 683 17.36 9.52 -15.25
C ALA A 683 18.88 9.38 -15.37
N GLY A 684 19.44 8.34 -14.76
CA GLY A 684 20.89 8.09 -14.73
C GLY A 684 21.67 8.99 -13.77
N HIS A 685 20.99 9.81 -12.96
CA HIS A 685 21.61 10.59 -11.91
C HIS A 685 21.91 9.70 -10.69
N TRP A 686 23.07 9.89 -10.03
CA TRP A 686 23.48 9.06 -8.89
C TRP A 686 22.49 9.08 -7.70
N ALA A 687 21.66 10.13 -7.61
CA ALA A 687 20.64 10.31 -6.59
C ALA A 687 19.20 10.00 -7.07
N GLU A 688 19.03 9.39 -8.26
CA GLU A 688 17.71 9.15 -8.86
C GLU A 688 16.73 8.48 -7.89
N ASN A 689 17.14 7.36 -7.29
CA ASN A 689 16.27 6.60 -6.38
C ASN A 689 15.95 7.38 -5.10
N SER A 690 16.94 8.07 -4.52
CA SER A 690 16.73 8.93 -3.35
C SER A 690 15.76 10.08 -3.65
N ILE A 691 15.79 10.63 -4.87
CA ILE A 691 14.85 11.67 -5.28
C ILE A 691 13.43 11.11 -5.40
N LYS A 692 13.25 9.95 -6.02
CA LYS A 692 11.95 9.28 -6.12
C LYS A 692 11.37 9.00 -4.74
N GLN A 693 12.18 8.44 -3.84
CA GLN A 693 11.78 8.15 -2.46
C GLN A 693 11.35 9.41 -1.71
N ALA A 694 12.17 10.47 -1.74
CA ALA A 694 11.83 11.71 -1.02
C ALA A 694 10.58 12.41 -1.57
N VAL A 695 10.26 12.22 -2.85
CA VAL A 695 9.03 12.72 -3.45
C VAL A 695 7.83 11.84 -3.09
N TYR A 696 8.02 10.52 -3.06
CA TYR A 696 7.01 9.56 -2.61
C TYR A 696 6.58 9.82 -1.16
N ASP A 697 7.56 10.07 -0.29
CA ASP A 697 7.39 10.38 1.14
C ASP A 697 6.88 11.82 1.40
N GLY A 698 6.75 12.63 0.34
CA GLY A 698 6.28 14.02 0.44
C GLY A 698 7.29 14.98 1.08
N ILE A 699 8.56 14.60 1.19
CA ILE A 699 9.65 15.43 1.74
C ILE A 699 9.98 16.58 0.79
N VAL A 700 9.95 16.31 -0.52
CA VAL A 700 10.22 17.30 -1.56
C VAL A 700 9.23 17.17 -2.72
N THR A 701 9.06 18.26 -3.46
CA THR A 701 8.31 18.28 -4.71
C THR A 701 9.22 18.70 -5.88
N GLY A 702 8.84 18.34 -7.11
CA GLY A 702 9.48 18.88 -8.31
C GLY A 702 8.94 20.23 -8.71
N TYR A 703 9.51 20.79 -9.76
CA TYR A 703 9.05 22.04 -10.35
C TYR A 703 7.82 21.81 -11.24
N PRO A 704 6.95 22.84 -11.42
CA PRO A 704 5.77 22.74 -12.30
C PRO A 704 6.10 22.39 -13.76
N ASP A 705 7.35 22.55 -14.18
CA ASP A 705 7.86 22.19 -15.51
C ASP A 705 8.19 20.68 -15.67
N GLY A 706 7.94 19.87 -14.63
CA GLY A 706 8.22 18.43 -14.62
C GLY A 706 9.70 18.07 -14.42
N MET A 707 10.52 19.02 -13.98
CA MET A 707 11.93 18.80 -13.63
C MET A 707 12.13 18.74 -12.11
N PHE A 708 13.19 18.05 -11.67
CA PHE A 708 13.64 18.09 -10.27
C PHE A 708 14.86 19.00 -10.06
N LYS A 709 15.69 19.16 -11.09
CA LYS A 709 16.95 19.93 -11.12
C LYS A 709 17.95 19.45 -10.07
N PRO A 710 18.39 18.17 -10.11
CA PRO A 710 19.16 17.54 -9.03
C PRO A 710 20.50 18.22 -8.73
N ASN A 711 21.16 18.80 -9.75
CA ASN A 711 22.44 19.50 -9.61
C ASN A 711 22.28 21.00 -9.29
N HIS A 712 21.05 21.51 -9.21
CA HIS A 712 20.83 22.93 -8.89
C HIS A 712 21.16 23.17 -7.41
N PRO A 713 21.93 24.22 -7.07
CA PRO A 713 22.15 24.63 -5.70
C PRO A 713 20.84 24.93 -4.96
N VAL A 714 20.73 24.56 -3.70
CA VAL A 714 19.59 24.94 -2.86
C VAL A 714 19.90 26.21 -2.07
N THR A 715 18.91 27.09 -1.97
CA THR A 715 18.99 28.26 -1.10
C THR A 715 18.77 27.85 0.36
N ARG A 716 19.22 28.70 1.28
CA ARG A 716 19.06 28.49 2.72
C ARG A 716 17.59 28.42 3.14
N ALA A 717 16.70 29.19 2.51
CA ALA A 717 15.26 29.07 2.73
C ALA A 717 14.70 27.73 2.22
N GLU A 718 15.07 27.30 1.01
CA GLU A 718 14.60 26.04 0.44
C GLU A 718 15.04 24.84 1.29
N PHE A 719 16.31 24.80 1.71
CA PHE A 719 16.80 23.73 2.56
C PHE A 719 16.10 23.72 3.93
N THR A 720 15.81 24.89 4.51
CA THR A 720 15.07 24.97 5.79
C THR A 720 13.65 24.41 5.64
N VAL A 721 12.98 24.66 4.51
CA VAL A 721 11.66 24.06 4.22
C VAL A 721 11.77 22.54 4.07
N MET A 722 12.74 22.06 3.29
CA MET A 722 12.96 20.62 3.11
C MET A 722 13.23 19.90 4.44
N LEU A 723 14.09 20.46 5.29
CA LEU A 723 14.43 19.91 6.60
C LEU A 723 13.24 19.93 7.57
N ALA A 724 12.49 21.04 7.62
CA ALA A 724 11.32 21.15 8.48
C ALA A 724 10.20 20.18 8.07
N GLY A 725 10.02 19.97 6.77
CA GLY A 725 9.09 19.00 6.21
C GLY A 725 9.51 17.56 6.51
N ALA A 726 10.77 17.22 6.27
CA ALA A 726 11.32 15.89 6.55
C ALA A 726 11.09 15.49 8.01
N LEU A 727 11.41 16.39 8.95
CA LEU A 727 11.30 16.16 10.38
C LEU A 727 9.89 16.36 10.94
N LYS A 728 8.93 16.73 10.09
CA LYS A 728 7.54 17.04 10.48
C LYS A 728 7.45 18.03 11.66
N LEU A 729 8.27 19.09 11.63
CA LEU A 729 8.32 20.06 12.74
C LEU A 729 6.95 20.70 12.97
N ASP A 730 6.55 20.80 14.24
CA ASP A 730 5.24 21.28 14.68
C ASP A 730 5.34 22.40 15.74
N GLY A 731 4.19 22.94 16.15
CA GLY A 731 4.11 24.09 17.09
C GLY A 731 3.84 25.43 16.39
N THR A 732 3.70 26.52 17.15
CA THR A 732 3.25 27.83 16.62
C THR A 732 4.31 28.56 15.78
N GLY A 733 5.58 28.16 15.87
CA GLY A 733 6.71 28.87 15.29
C GLY A 733 7.20 30.01 16.18
N ALA A 734 8.50 30.26 16.18
CA ALA A 734 9.10 31.39 16.88
C ALA A 734 8.97 32.70 16.07
N ALA A 735 8.94 33.83 16.78
CA ALA A 735 9.02 35.14 16.14
C ALA A 735 10.34 35.30 15.36
N LEU A 736 10.24 35.69 14.09
CA LEU A 736 11.40 35.88 13.22
C LEU A 736 12.03 37.26 13.46
N ASN A 737 13.06 37.29 14.29
CA ASN A 737 13.79 38.52 14.64
C ASN A 737 14.97 38.83 13.71
N PHE A 738 14.96 38.28 12.48
CA PHE A 738 16.02 38.52 11.50
C PHE A 738 15.93 39.92 10.88
N THR A 739 17.08 40.56 10.64
CA THR A 739 17.16 41.88 10.00
C THR A 739 16.63 41.90 8.56
N ASP A 740 16.65 40.75 7.89
CA ASP A 740 16.15 40.53 6.53
C ASP A 740 14.90 39.64 6.49
N ARG A 741 14.13 39.56 7.59
CA ARG A 741 12.91 38.73 7.68
C ARG A 741 11.89 39.00 6.57
N ASP A 742 11.84 40.23 6.07
CA ASP A 742 10.91 40.63 4.99
C ASP A 742 11.33 40.04 3.63
N LYS A 743 12.59 39.61 3.48
CA LYS A 743 13.08 38.88 2.30
C LYS A 743 12.76 37.38 2.37
N ILE A 744 12.29 36.87 3.51
CA ILE A 744 11.86 35.47 3.62
C ILE A 744 10.50 35.36 2.93
N GLY A 745 10.45 34.63 1.82
CA GLY A 745 9.21 34.41 1.08
C GLY A 745 8.14 33.79 1.97
N ALA A 746 6.87 34.18 1.78
CA ALA A 746 5.75 33.69 2.58
C ALA A 746 5.70 32.14 2.65
N TRP A 747 6.04 31.48 1.54
CA TRP A 747 6.18 30.03 1.43
C TRP A 747 7.18 29.40 2.42
N ALA A 748 8.21 30.13 2.84
CA ALA A 748 9.26 29.63 3.75
C ALA A 748 9.09 30.11 5.20
N LYS A 749 8.37 31.22 5.44
CA LYS A 749 8.28 31.87 6.76
C LYS A 749 7.90 30.91 7.88
N ARG A 750 6.92 30.03 7.62
CA ARG A 750 6.44 29.05 8.59
C ARG A 750 7.51 28.03 8.97
N ALA A 751 8.15 27.42 7.98
CA ALA A 751 9.22 26.45 8.20
C ALA A 751 10.43 27.09 8.90
N VAL A 752 10.78 28.32 8.55
CA VAL A 752 11.85 29.07 9.22
C VAL A 752 11.47 29.34 10.68
N ALA A 753 10.23 29.75 10.97
CA ALA A 753 9.76 29.98 12.34
C ALA A 753 9.80 28.71 13.19
N LEU A 754 9.41 27.56 12.62
CA LEU A 754 9.53 26.24 13.25
C LEU A 754 10.97 25.84 13.51
N ALA A 755 11.85 26.03 12.51
CA ALA A 755 13.26 25.72 12.65
C ALA A 755 13.96 26.62 13.69
N VAL A 756 13.55 27.88 13.83
CA VAL A 756 14.02 28.76 14.90
C VAL A 756 13.51 28.29 16.27
N GLN A 757 12.23 27.94 16.37
CA GLN A 757 11.65 27.38 17.60
C GLN A 757 12.36 26.09 18.04
N ALA A 758 12.68 25.22 17.09
CA ALA A 758 13.38 23.96 17.33
C ALA A 758 14.89 24.13 17.62
N GLY A 759 15.42 25.36 17.58
CA GLY A 759 16.84 25.63 17.78
C GLY A 759 17.74 25.19 16.63
N ILE A 760 17.17 24.88 15.46
CA ILE A 760 17.89 24.44 14.26
C ILE A 760 18.52 25.64 13.54
N VAL A 761 17.81 26.78 13.53
CA VAL A 761 18.22 28.03 12.87
C VAL A 761 18.37 29.14 13.90
N SER A 762 19.53 29.82 13.89
CA SER A 762 19.82 30.97 14.76
C SER A 762 20.20 32.26 14.01
N GLY A 763 20.23 32.25 12.68
CA GLY A 763 20.76 33.37 11.86
C GLY A 763 22.28 33.43 11.80
N TYR A 764 22.80 34.45 11.11
CA TYR A 764 24.22 34.81 11.06
C TYR A 764 24.58 35.83 12.16
N GLU A 765 25.87 36.12 12.34
CA GLU A 765 26.37 37.09 13.34
C GLU A 765 25.83 38.52 13.15
N ASP A 766 25.37 38.87 11.95
CA ASP A 766 24.74 40.16 11.60
C ASP A 766 23.21 40.14 11.76
N ASP A 767 22.67 39.17 12.51
CA ASP A 767 21.25 38.93 12.73
C ASP A 767 20.43 38.70 11.45
N SER A 768 21.09 38.36 10.33
CA SER A 768 20.39 38.01 9.07
C SER A 768 20.09 36.51 8.96
N PHE A 769 19.09 36.15 8.15
CA PHE A 769 18.80 34.77 7.74
C PHE A 769 19.34 34.44 6.35
N ARG A 770 19.37 35.41 5.43
CA ARG A 770 19.84 35.29 4.03
C ARG A 770 19.07 34.25 3.21
N PRO A 771 17.73 34.40 3.05
CA PRO A 771 16.85 33.37 2.51
C PRO A 771 17.20 32.92 1.08
N SER A 772 17.67 33.84 0.23
CA SER A 772 17.98 33.57 -1.17
C SER A 772 19.45 33.16 -1.42
N THR A 773 20.28 33.09 -0.37
CA THR A 773 21.69 32.71 -0.52
C THR A 773 21.79 31.19 -0.62
N GLN A 774 22.65 30.67 -1.51
CA GLN A 774 22.93 29.24 -1.60
C GLN A 774 23.53 28.75 -0.30
N ILE A 775 22.97 27.69 0.27
CA ILE A 775 23.47 27.14 1.52
C ILE A 775 24.78 26.39 1.26
N THR A 776 25.78 26.61 2.13
CA THR A 776 27.03 25.86 2.06
C THR A 776 26.88 24.48 2.69
N ARG A 777 27.74 23.53 2.31
CA ARG A 777 27.75 22.19 2.92
C ARG A 777 28.03 22.22 4.42
N ALA A 778 28.87 23.15 4.90
CA ALA A 778 29.14 23.32 6.33
C ALA A 778 27.91 23.82 7.12
N GLU A 779 27.11 24.71 6.54
CA GLU A 779 25.89 25.21 7.17
C GLU A 779 24.80 24.15 7.19
N MET A 780 24.62 23.44 6.08
CA MET A 780 23.68 22.32 5.96
C MET A 780 23.97 21.24 7.00
N ALA A 781 25.24 20.83 7.13
CA ALA A 781 25.69 19.88 8.14
C ALA A 781 25.40 20.36 9.57
N SER A 782 25.62 21.65 9.83
CA SER A 782 25.39 22.23 11.16
C SER A 782 23.92 22.33 11.52
N MET A 783 23.05 22.61 10.54
CA MET A 783 21.59 22.57 10.73
C MET A 783 21.11 21.15 11.03
N ILE A 784 21.60 20.15 10.30
CA ILE A 784 21.25 18.74 10.52
C ILE A 784 21.71 18.26 11.90
N ALA A 785 22.94 18.58 12.30
CA ALA A 785 23.45 18.19 13.62
C ALA A 785 22.61 18.79 14.77
N ARG A 786 22.17 20.05 14.63
CA ARG A 786 21.26 20.66 15.61
C ARG A 786 19.89 19.98 15.61
N ALA A 787 19.37 19.65 14.44
CA ALA A 787 18.08 18.96 14.33
C ALA A 787 18.09 17.58 15.01
N LEU A 788 19.19 16.84 14.88
CA LEU A 788 19.40 15.55 15.54
C LEU A 788 19.76 15.65 17.03
N ARG A 789 19.97 16.87 17.54
CA ARG A 789 20.41 17.12 18.92
C ARG A 789 21.66 16.33 19.32
N VAL A 790 22.56 16.06 18.37
CA VAL A 790 23.79 15.31 18.63
C VAL A 790 24.78 16.16 19.44
N THR A 791 25.50 15.51 20.36
CA THR A 791 26.53 16.18 21.16
C THR A 791 27.74 16.50 20.29
N LEU A 792 28.14 17.77 20.25
CA LEU A 792 29.24 18.25 19.42
C LEU A 792 30.55 18.32 20.21
N ASP A 793 31.62 17.73 19.67
CA ASP A 793 32.98 17.95 20.14
C ASP A 793 33.60 19.16 19.44
N ALA A 794 33.85 20.23 20.19
CA ALA A 794 34.42 21.47 19.68
C ALA A 794 35.87 21.33 19.17
N ASN A 795 36.57 20.25 19.55
CA ASN A 795 37.93 19.93 19.11
C ASN A 795 37.98 18.75 18.13
N ALA A 796 36.83 18.30 17.62
CA ALA A 796 36.75 17.18 16.69
C ALA A 796 37.68 17.41 15.48
N THR A 797 38.33 16.35 15.01
CA THR A 797 38.99 16.31 13.72
C THR A 797 38.23 15.36 12.82
N THR A 798 38.03 15.74 11.56
CA THR A 798 37.34 14.92 10.58
C THR A 798 38.35 14.10 9.77
N SER A 799 37.91 12.97 9.23
CA SER A 799 38.70 12.15 8.30
C SER A 799 38.72 12.70 6.87
N PHE A 800 38.07 13.84 6.61
CA PHE A 800 38.05 14.45 5.29
C PHE A 800 39.41 15.08 4.94
N ALA A 801 39.83 14.93 3.69
CA ALA A 801 41.14 15.39 3.20
C ALA A 801 41.32 16.92 3.25
N ASP A 802 40.22 17.67 3.36
CA ASP A 802 40.14 19.13 3.52
C ASP A 802 39.66 19.53 4.92
N ASN A 803 39.97 18.73 5.95
CA ASN A 803 39.63 19.02 7.35
C ASN A 803 40.02 20.44 7.79
N GLU A 804 41.17 20.94 7.33
CA GLU A 804 41.65 22.29 7.68
C GLU A 804 40.80 23.40 7.05
N ASP A 805 40.13 23.13 5.93
CA ASP A 805 39.24 24.08 5.27
C ASP A 805 37.85 24.11 5.94
N ILE A 806 37.50 23.11 6.76
CA ILE A 806 36.23 23.08 7.50
C ILE A 806 36.29 24.11 8.63
N PRO A 807 35.39 25.12 8.63
CA PRO A 807 35.36 26.13 9.68
C PRO A 807 35.25 25.51 11.07
N LYS A 808 35.97 26.07 12.04
CA LYS A 808 35.99 25.54 13.43
C LYS A 808 34.58 25.39 14.01
N TRP A 809 33.67 26.31 13.71
CA TRP A 809 32.28 26.27 14.18
C TRP A 809 31.45 25.12 13.59
N ALA A 810 31.84 24.57 12.43
CA ALA A 810 31.12 23.49 11.75
C ALA A 810 31.75 22.11 12.00
N ARG A 811 33.02 22.06 12.43
CA ARG A 811 33.83 20.83 12.46
C ARG A 811 33.24 19.73 13.35
N GLY A 812 32.77 20.10 14.54
CA GLY A 812 32.08 19.17 15.44
C GLY A 812 30.79 18.61 14.85
N ALA A 813 30.00 19.45 14.17
CA ALA A 813 28.77 19.03 13.50
C ALA A 813 29.04 18.09 12.32
N VAL A 814 30.02 18.42 11.47
CA VAL A 814 30.44 17.58 10.34
C VAL A 814 30.90 16.21 10.83
N GLU A 815 31.73 16.14 11.87
CA GLU A 815 32.19 14.85 12.39
C GLU A 815 31.05 14.04 13.03
N ALA A 816 30.15 14.68 13.76
CA ALA A 816 29.02 14.00 14.41
C ALA A 816 28.10 13.33 13.39
N ILE A 817 27.71 14.03 12.33
CA ILE A 817 26.83 13.47 11.30
C ILE A 817 27.58 12.50 10.37
N ARG A 818 28.90 12.63 10.23
CA ARG A 818 29.74 11.67 9.48
C ARG A 818 29.82 10.32 10.20
N LYS A 819 29.88 10.29 11.54
CA LYS A 819 29.87 9.05 12.33
C LYS A 819 28.56 8.27 12.22
N GLN A 820 27.49 8.95 11.81
CA GLN A 820 26.17 8.36 11.56
C GLN A 820 25.94 8.09 10.07
N ASP A 821 26.99 8.17 9.24
CA ASP A 821 26.94 8.00 7.77
C ASP A 821 25.98 8.95 7.02
N ILE A 822 25.48 10.00 7.69
CA ILE A 822 24.55 10.99 7.11
C ILE A 822 25.24 11.84 6.05
N VAL A 823 26.53 12.15 6.21
CA VAL A 823 27.29 12.96 5.24
C VAL A 823 28.47 12.21 4.65
N SER A 824 28.63 12.30 3.33
CA SER A 824 29.78 11.76 2.59
C SER A 824 30.54 12.87 1.86
N GLY A 825 31.82 12.63 1.60
CA GLY A 825 32.68 13.56 0.87
C GLY A 825 32.42 13.57 -0.65
N ARG A 826 32.88 14.61 -1.32
CA ARG A 826 33.04 14.69 -2.78
C ARG A 826 34.42 14.12 -3.18
N GLY A 827 34.65 14.02 -4.49
CA GLY A 827 35.86 13.41 -5.08
C GLY A 827 37.17 13.78 -4.35
N GLY A 828 38.03 12.77 -4.14
CA GLY A 828 39.26 12.91 -3.36
C GLY A 828 39.06 12.92 -1.84
N SER A 829 37.93 12.39 -1.35
CA SER A 829 37.57 12.33 0.08
C SER A 829 37.51 13.71 0.76
N LYS A 830 37.08 14.74 0.01
CA LYS A 830 36.96 16.13 0.49
C LYS A 830 35.52 16.47 0.87
N PHE A 831 35.28 17.17 1.96
CA PHE A 831 33.97 17.64 2.38
C PHE A 831 33.45 18.84 1.58
N VAL A 832 34.36 19.71 1.12
CA VAL A 832 34.08 20.96 0.37
C VAL A 832 33.17 21.91 1.16
N PRO A 833 33.62 22.42 2.32
CA PRO A 833 32.77 23.11 3.31
C PRO A 833 32.09 24.38 2.79
N ASN A 834 32.79 25.16 1.97
CA ASN A 834 32.29 26.42 1.41
C ASN A 834 31.56 26.24 0.08
N GLY A 835 31.50 25.02 -0.46
CA GLY A 835 30.80 24.74 -1.70
C GLY A 835 29.28 24.75 -1.49
N PRO A 836 28.49 25.16 -2.49
CA PRO A 836 27.04 25.09 -2.41
C PRO A 836 26.58 23.64 -2.34
N ALA A 837 25.55 23.39 -1.53
CA ALA A 837 24.85 22.12 -1.51
C ALA A 837 23.85 22.06 -2.68
N THR A 838 23.86 20.95 -3.42
CA THR A 838 22.88 20.68 -4.48
C THR A 838 21.59 20.11 -3.90
N ARG A 839 20.49 20.21 -4.67
CA ARG A 839 19.18 19.67 -4.29
C ARG A 839 19.22 18.15 -4.08
N ALA A 840 19.98 17.43 -4.90
CA ALA A 840 20.20 15.99 -4.73
C ALA A 840 20.96 15.65 -3.43
N GLU A 841 22.03 16.38 -3.11
CA GLU A 841 22.77 16.18 -1.85
C GLU A 841 21.90 16.47 -0.63
N ALA A 842 21.09 17.54 -0.66
CA ALA A 842 20.16 17.86 0.40
C ALA A 842 19.14 16.73 0.62
N VAL A 843 18.55 16.19 -0.45
CA VAL A 843 17.60 15.06 -0.35
C VAL A 843 18.26 13.83 0.26
N VAL A 844 19.43 13.42 -0.23
CA VAL A 844 20.12 12.22 0.24
C VAL A 844 20.45 12.34 1.73
N MET A 845 20.91 13.52 2.17
CA MET A 845 21.21 13.75 3.57
C MET A 845 19.95 13.75 4.45
N LEU A 846 18.81 14.26 3.96
CA LEU A 846 17.55 14.24 4.71
C LEU A 846 16.98 12.82 4.86
N LEU A 847 17.07 11.98 3.83
CA LEU A 847 16.65 10.58 3.94
C LEU A 847 17.48 9.82 4.97
N ARG A 848 18.81 10.01 4.95
CA ARG A 848 19.71 9.41 5.96
C ARG A 848 19.46 9.92 7.37
N VAL A 849 19.00 11.18 7.52
CA VAL A 849 18.56 11.71 8.81
C VAL A 849 17.36 10.94 9.34
N LEU A 850 16.38 10.64 8.49
CA LEU A 850 15.19 9.86 8.88
C LEU A 850 15.56 8.42 9.22
N GLU A 851 16.38 7.77 8.40
CA GLU A 851 16.91 6.44 8.68
C GLU A 851 17.64 6.37 10.03
N ALA A 852 18.44 7.39 10.35
CA ALA A 852 19.15 7.47 11.63
C ALA A 852 18.23 7.74 12.84
N GLN A 853 17.04 8.31 12.63
CA GLN A 853 16.04 8.51 13.69
C GLN A 853 15.24 7.23 13.96
N ASP A 854 14.99 6.40 12.96
CA ASP A 854 14.27 5.13 13.13
C ASP A 854 15.12 4.05 13.83
N GLN A 855 16.44 4.25 13.89
CA GLN A 855 17.40 3.36 14.57
C GLN A 855 17.70 3.74 16.04
N GLN A 856 17.12 4.85 16.54
CA GLN A 856 17.21 5.31 17.93
C GLN A 856 15.92 5.04 18.68
#